data_AF-A0A8J3N4B7-F1
#
_entry.id   AF-A0A8J3N4B7-F1
#
_cell.length_a   1.000
_cell.length_b   1.000
_cell.length_c   1.000
_cell.angle_alpha   90.00
_cell.angle_beta   90.00
_cell.angle_gamma   90.00
#
_symmetry.space_group_name_H-M   'P 1'
#
loop_
_entity.id
_entity.type
_entity.pdbx_description
1 polymer ?
#
loop_
_entity_poly.entity_id
_entity_poly.type
_entity_poly.pdbx_seq_one_letter_code
_entity_poly.pdbx_strand_id
1 'polypeptide(L)'
;MTVRIARSTLLIVTLTILVTITFLGNQRAMAAPTKPHVANATSTYTQRFLDLYNKIKDPANGYFSPQGIPYHSVETLIVEAPDYGHETTSEAFSYWLWLEATYGQVTGNWQPFNDAWATMEKYIIPSHADQPTNSGYNPSSPAEYAPESDNLSDYPVQLDKSVTAGQDPLASELQSTYGTPDIYGMHWLIDTDNWYGYGHCGDGTTKPSYINSYQRGPSESVWKTVVQPECETFKWGGSDGNGFLSLFNKPASGESYAKQWRYTDAPDADARAVQAAFWAYTWANAQGKASSVSSTVANAAKMGDYLRYSEYDKYFKQLGCASTSCPAGSGKNSSTYLLDWYYAWGGSADTSSPWGFRIGSSYAHQGYQNPLAAWALSNVSALKPKSATGATDWATSLQRQLQFFQWLQSSEGAIAGGAVNGWDGHYGAVPAGDPTFYGMAYDWQPEYHDPPSNNWFGFQAWAMERFAEYYYETGNTTAKALLDKWIAWAKSVTKLNSDGTYAIPSTLNWSGQPSVNWTASTTSANNTNLHVTVVDTTTDVGISAALAKTLLYYSAKSGDTASRTLAQELLDRMANKYTDSLGISSPEIRSDYNQFNDSVSIPSGWTGTNAQGATLNSSTTFLTERPKYQQDSAFSKVQSYLNGGAAPTFNYHRFWAEADIAMANADVDMLFNSTTTPTATATTPTATATTPTATATATNTATATTTPATCKVSYVVSNQWPGGFSANITITNTGSAALSNWSLVFTFPASGQSVTQGWNGVFTQSGSTVTIKNASYNGSVPSGGTVSPGFNGSWTGSNPSPTSFTLNGSACST
;
A
#
# COMPACT_ATOMS: atom_id res chain seq x y z
N MET A 1 13.59 -60.82 63.07
CA MET A 1 12.17 -61.19 62.81
C MET A 1 12.00 -61.24 61.29
N THR A 2 11.98 -62.48 60.76
CA THR A 2 11.21 -63.00 59.60
C THR A 2 10.87 -62.00 58.46
N VAL A 3 11.44 -62.00 57.22
CA VAL A 3 11.59 -63.01 56.11
C VAL A 3 10.44 -63.00 55.08
N ARG A 4 10.85 -63.17 53.79
CA ARG A 4 10.18 -63.77 52.59
C ARG A 4 9.53 -62.78 51.57
N ILE A 5 9.55 -62.92 50.23
CA ILE A 5 10.48 -63.30 49.12
C ILE A 5 9.73 -63.02 47.77
N ALA A 6 10.45 -62.52 46.72
CA ALA A 6 10.28 -62.63 45.24
C ALA A 6 8.95 -62.17 44.55
N ARG A 7 8.84 -61.74 43.28
CA ARG A 7 9.57 -61.94 41.99
C ARG A 7 9.39 -60.73 41.03
N SER A 8 10.31 -60.63 40.06
CA SER A 8 10.42 -59.74 38.89
C SER A 8 9.32 -59.91 37.82
N THR A 9 9.09 -58.91 36.94
CA THR A 9 9.38 -58.85 35.46
C THR A 9 8.59 -57.72 34.74
N LEU A 10 9.30 -56.95 33.89
CA LEU A 10 8.92 -56.20 32.67
C LEU A 10 7.82 -55.10 32.67
N LEU A 11 8.23 -53.86 32.35
CA LEU A 11 7.49 -53.00 31.42
C LEU A 11 8.48 -52.11 30.64
N ILE A 12 8.35 -52.11 29.32
CA ILE A 12 9.16 -51.38 28.34
C ILE A 12 8.75 -49.91 28.33
N VAL A 13 9.70 -49.00 28.49
CA VAL A 13 9.52 -47.55 28.20
C VAL A 13 10.54 -47.15 27.14
N THR A 14 10.02 -46.78 25.98
CA THR A 14 10.76 -46.30 24.81
C THR A 14 11.25 -44.88 25.07
N LEU A 15 12.57 -44.71 25.03
CA LEU A 15 13.27 -43.42 25.16
C LEU A 15 13.17 -42.67 23.82
N THR A 16 12.50 -41.51 23.80
CA THR A 16 12.59 -40.57 22.66
C THR A 16 13.43 -39.38 23.10
N ILE A 17 14.61 -39.25 22.51
CA ILE A 17 15.59 -38.19 22.78
C ILE A 17 15.09 -36.91 22.09
N LEU A 18 14.70 -35.91 22.87
CA LEU A 18 14.54 -34.54 22.40
C LEU A 18 15.90 -33.84 22.53
N VAL A 19 16.58 -33.59 21.41
CA VAL A 19 17.77 -32.74 21.37
C VAL A 19 17.28 -31.29 21.33
N THR A 20 17.29 -30.62 22.48
CA THR A 20 17.21 -29.15 22.56
C THR A 20 18.57 -28.57 22.21
N ILE A 21 18.71 -28.03 20.99
CA ILE A 21 19.83 -27.18 20.63
C ILE A 21 19.55 -25.78 21.19
N THR A 22 20.10 -25.47 22.35
CA THR A 22 20.19 -24.10 22.88
C THR A 22 21.26 -23.35 22.09
N PHE A 23 20.83 -22.51 21.14
CA PHE A 23 21.68 -21.46 20.57
C PHE A 23 21.89 -20.36 21.62
N LEU A 24 22.88 -20.53 22.49
CA LEU A 24 23.47 -19.44 23.28
C LEU A 24 24.43 -18.66 22.36
N GLY A 25 23.86 -17.88 21.44
CA GLY A 25 24.59 -16.82 20.77
C GLY A 25 24.72 -15.62 21.70
N ASN A 26 25.95 -15.23 22.03
CA ASN A 26 26.26 -13.97 22.72
C ASN A 26 25.71 -12.79 21.87
N GLN A 27 24.47 -12.38 22.09
CA GLN A 27 23.91 -11.17 21.50
C GLN A 27 24.43 -9.96 22.29
N ARG A 28 25.61 -9.47 21.92
CA ARG A 28 26.01 -8.12 22.30
C ARG A 28 25.06 -7.16 21.59
N ALA A 29 24.30 -6.40 22.37
CA ALA A 29 23.49 -5.30 21.87
C ALA A 29 24.39 -4.36 21.04
N MET A 30 24.03 -4.13 19.79
CA MET A 30 24.81 -3.27 18.90
C MET A 30 24.29 -1.84 19.02
N ALA A 31 25.23 -0.88 19.07
CA ALA A 31 24.91 0.51 18.76
C ALA A 31 24.64 0.60 17.25
N ALA A 32 23.73 1.48 16.83
CA ALA A 32 23.54 1.74 15.40
C ALA A 32 24.88 2.19 14.77
N PRO A 33 25.20 1.75 13.55
CA PRO A 33 26.45 2.13 12.88
C PRO A 33 26.52 3.66 12.71
N THR A 34 27.67 4.26 13.05
CA THR A 34 27.90 5.70 12.85
C THR A 34 28.14 5.99 11.37
N LYS A 35 27.28 6.81 10.73
CA LYS A 35 27.43 7.22 9.33
C LYS A 35 27.87 8.68 9.18
N PRO A 36 28.76 9.02 8.22
CA PRO A 36 29.25 10.39 8.09
C PRO A 36 28.09 11.38 7.84
N HIS A 37 28.17 12.54 8.51
CA HIS A 37 27.29 13.68 8.28
C HIS A 37 27.55 14.26 6.88
N VAL A 38 26.51 14.36 6.06
CA VAL A 38 26.62 14.95 4.72
C VAL A 38 26.10 16.38 4.78
N ALA A 39 27.02 17.31 5.05
CA ALA A 39 26.79 18.75 4.89
C ALA A 39 27.59 19.29 3.71
N ASN A 40 27.40 18.70 2.53
CA ASN A 40 27.80 19.39 1.31
C ASN A 40 26.61 20.12 0.72
N ALA A 41 26.20 21.21 1.37
CA ALA A 41 25.12 22.10 0.91
C ALA A 41 25.38 22.72 -0.48
N THR A 42 26.51 22.43 -1.13
CA THR A 42 26.83 22.86 -2.50
C THR A 42 26.47 21.82 -3.57
N SER A 43 26.05 20.61 -3.20
CA SER A 43 25.63 19.60 -4.17
C SER A 43 24.21 19.87 -4.69
N THR A 44 23.98 19.55 -5.96
CA THR A 44 22.69 19.79 -6.63
C THR A 44 21.54 19.06 -5.95
N TYR A 45 21.72 17.80 -5.51
CA TYR A 45 20.64 17.04 -4.90
C TYR A 45 20.33 17.48 -3.47
N THR A 46 21.34 17.81 -2.65
CA THR A 46 21.10 18.45 -1.34
C THR A 46 20.32 19.76 -1.50
N GLN A 47 20.65 20.60 -2.49
CA GLN A 47 19.92 21.83 -2.73
C GLN A 47 18.46 21.56 -3.16
N ARG A 48 18.23 20.56 -4.02
CA ARG A 48 16.86 20.15 -4.39
C ARG A 48 16.04 19.68 -3.19
N PHE A 49 16.65 18.91 -2.28
CA PHE A 49 16.01 18.55 -1.02
C PHE A 49 15.61 19.78 -0.21
N LEU A 50 16.54 20.72 0.01
CA LEU A 50 16.28 21.93 0.80
C LEU A 50 15.24 22.84 0.15
N ASP A 51 15.28 23.00 -1.18
CA ASP A 51 14.32 23.80 -1.93
C ASP A 51 12.91 23.21 -1.81
N LEU A 52 12.76 21.90 -2.00
CA LEU A 52 11.47 21.24 -1.89
C LEU A 52 10.98 21.21 -0.43
N TYR A 53 11.86 20.92 0.52
CA TYR A 53 11.55 21.03 1.96
C TYR A 53 11.02 22.44 2.29
N ASN A 54 11.68 23.50 1.82
CA ASN A 54 11.22 24.87 2.04
C ASN A 54 9.85 25.13 1.41
N LYS A 55 9.55 24.59 0.22
CA LYS A 55 8.21 24.67 -0.38
C LYS A 55 7.16 23.94 0.47
N ILE A 56 7.47 22.74 0.95
CA ILE A 56 6.57 21.95 1.82
C ILE A 56 6.28 22.71 3.12
N LYS A 57 7.31 23.33 3.72
CA LYS A 57 7.19 24.06 4.99
C LYS A 57 6.67 25.49 4.84
N ASP A 58 6.57 26.04 3.63
CA ASP A 58 6.04 27.38 3.40
C ASP A 58 4.51 27.38 3.66
N PRO A 59 4.01 28.12 4.67
CA PRO A 59 2.58 28.20 4.93
C PRO A 59 1.76 28.70 3.73
N ALA A 60 2.37 29.45 2.81
CA ALA A 60 1.71 29.92 1.59
C ALA A 60 1.36 28.78 0.61
N ASN A 61 2.05 27.65 0.69
CA ASN A 61 1.83 26.50 -0.18
C ASN A 61 0.79 25.51 0.37
N GLY A 62 0.33 25.68 1.61
CA GLY A 62 -0.88 25.00 2.10
C GLY A 62 -0.75 23.51 2.43
N TYR A 63 0.45 22.94 2.56
CA TYR A 63 0.64 21.53 2.93
C TYR A 63 0.17 21.17 4.35
N PHE A 64 0.10 22.16 5.25
CA PHE A 64 -0.26 21.97 6.64
C PHE A 64 -1.50 22.77 7.00
N SER A 65 -2.32 22.21 7.87
CA SER A 65 -3.46 22.89 8.46
C SER A 65 -3.03 23.97 9.47
N PRO A 66 -3.96 24.85 9.89
CA PRO A 66 -3.70 25.82 10.96
C PRO A 66 -3.20 25.20 12.28
N GLN A 67 -3.47 23.91 12.52
CA GLN A 67 -3.02 23.15 13.68
C GLN A 67 -1.61 22.58 13.52
N GLY A 68 -0.98 22.76 12.35
CA GLY A 68 0.32 22.19 12.01
C GLY A 68 0.27 20.71 11.61
N ILE A 69 -0.91 20.22 11.20
CA ILE A 69 -1.11 18.83 10.76
C ILE A 69 -0.92 18.78 9.25
N PRO A 70 -0.08 17.90 8.68
CA PRO A 70 0.03 17.77 7.23
C PRO A 70 -1.31 17.28 6.67
N TYR A 71 -1.80 17.87 5.59
CA TYR A 71 -2.91 17.28 4.83
C TYR A 71 -2.41 16.07 4.02
N HIS A 72 -3.33 15.27 3.50
CA HIS A 72 -3.00 14.25 2.50
C HIS A 72 -2.45 14.90 1.22
N SER A 73 -3.07 16.00 0.77
CA SER A 73 -2.60 16.81 -0.36
C SER A 73 -2.94 18.29 -0.18
N VAL A 74 -2.22 19.16 -0.91
CA VAL A 74 -2.55 20.60 -0.98
C VAL A 74 -3.91 20.80 -1.65
N GLU A 75 -4.20 20.05 -2.71
CA GLU A 75 -5.50 20.11 -3.37
C GLU A 75 -6.56 19.41 -2.51
N THR A 76 -7.73 20.03 -2.40
CA THR A 76 -8.89 19.51 -1.65
C THR A 76 -9.66 18.43 -2.40
N LEU A 77 -9.78 18.54 -3.74
CA LEU A 77 -10.49 17.58 -4.57
C LEU A 77 -9.56 16.43 -5.00
N ILE A 78 -9.50 15.42 -4.15
CA ILE A 78 -8.83 14.14 -4.42
C ILE A 78 -9.58 12.99 -3.72
N VAL A 79 -9.66 11.84 -4.40
CA VAL A 79 -10.28 10.62 -3.87
C VAL A 79 -9.42 9.43 -4.29
N GLU A 80 -8.85 8.68 -3.35
CA GLU A 80 -7.99 7.52 -3.69
C GLU A 80 -7.92 6.46 -2.59
N ALA A 81 -7.66 6.89 -1.36
CA ALA A 81 -7.75 6.10 -0.14
C ALA A 81 -8.48 6.93 0.93
N PRO A 82 -7.97 8.14 1.30
CA PRO A 82 -8.85 9.21 1.76
C PRO A 82 -9.76 9.65 0.61
N ASP A 83 -10.90 10.23 0.95
CA ASP A 83 -11.91 10.67 0.00
C ASP A 83 -12.05 12.20 -0.06
N TYR A 84 -11.17 12.92 0.64
CA TYR A 84 -11.01 14.37 0.60
C TYR A 84 -9.57 14.79 0.95
N GLY A 85 -8.97 15.71 0.20
CA GLY A 85 -7.53 15.99 0.27
C GLY A 85 -7.03 16.62 1.57
N HIS A 86 -7.91 17.31 2.30
CA HIS A 86 -7.60 17.87 3.63
C HIS A 86 -8.00 16.94 4.79
N GLU A 87 -8.42 15.72 4.49
CA GLU A 87 -8.15 14.64 5.44
C GLU A 87 -6.64 14.46 5.59
N THR A 88 -6.23 13.72 6.61
CA THR A 88 -4.87 13.22 6.66
C THR A 88 -4.85 11.83 7.25
N THR A 89 -3.71 11.18 7.08
CA THR A 89 -3.52 9.79 7.44
C THR A 89 -2.31 9.59 8.35
N SER A 90 -2.29 8.49 9.08
CA SER A 90 -1.08 8.03 9.78
C SER A 90 0.09 7.88 8.80
N GLU A 91 -0.16 7.51 7.55
CA GLU A 91 0.82 7.53 6.46
C GLU A 91 1.45 8.91 6.29
N ALA A 92 0.65 9.97 6.10
CA ALA A 92 1.17 11.33 5.93
C ALA A 92 2.01 11.80 7.14
N PHE A 93 1.59 11.47 8.37
CA PHE A 93 2.39 11.71 9.58
C PHE A 93 3.72 10.94 9.54
N SER A 94 3.71 9.66 9.17
CA SER A 94 4.93 8.85 9.10
C SER A 94 5.93 9.35 8.04
N TYR A 95 5.43 9.85 6.91
CA TYR A 95 6.25 10.53 5.90
C TYR A 95 6.80 11.87 6.39
N TRP A 96 6.01 12.62 7.16
CA TRP A 96 6.46 13.88 7.74
C TRP A 96 7.61 13.64 8.72
N LEU A 97 7.47 12.65 9.62
CA LEU A 97 8.55 12.26 10.53
C LEU A 97 9.83 11.89 9.79
N TRP A 98 9.70 11.19 8.66
CA TRP A 98 10.85 10.80 7.85
C TRP A 98 11.51 11.99 7.13
N LEU A 99 10.70 12.91 6.60
CA LEU A 99 11.18 14.16 6.02
C LEU A 99 11.99 14.96 7.04
N GLU A 100 11.49 15.08 8.27
CA GLU A 100 12.16 15.82 9.34
C GLU A 100 13.41 15.11 9.87
N ALA A 101 13.43 13.76 9.89
CA ALA A 101 14.63 12.99 10.19
C ALA A 101 15.73 13.26 9.14
N THR A 102 15.35 13.29 7.86
CA THR A 102 16.24 13.59 6.74
C THR A 102 16.75 15.04 6.82
N TYR A 103 15.87 15.99 7.17
CA TYR A 103 16.25 17.38 7.42
C TYR A 103 17.27 17.49 8.57
N GLY A 104 17.07 16.76 9.66
CA GLY A 104 18.02 16.67 10.77
C GLY A 104 19.37 16.09 10.34
N GLN A 105 19.39 15.13 9.42
CA GLN A 105 20.63 14.61 8.85
C GLN A 105 21.36 15.61 7.96
N VAL A 106 20.64 16.36 7.13
CA VAL A 106 21.21 17.36 6.20
C VAL A 106 21.69 18.62 6.92
N THR A 107 20.96 19.07 7.95
CA THR A 107 21.21 20.38 8.59
C THR A 107 21.81 20.29 9.99
N GLY A 108 21.74 19.11 10.61
CA GLY A 108 22.04 18.90 12.02
C GLY A 108 21.00 19.48 12.99
N ASN A 109 19.88 20.01 12.51
CA ASN A 109 18.79 20.50 13.34
C ASN A 109 17.72 19.42 13.55
N TRP A 110 17.66 18.86 14.76
CA TRP A 110 16.76 17.77 15.12
C TRP A 110 15.46 18.22 15.80
N GLN A 111 15.29 19.53 16.04
CA GLN A 111 14.08 20.03 16.69
C GLN A 111 12.80 19.76 15.86
N PRO A 112 12.79 19.98 14.53
CA PRO A 112 11.61 19.71 13.71
C PRO A 112 11.12 18.25 13.79
N PHE A 113 12.04 17.28 13.90
CA PHE A 113 11.68 15.87 14.07
C PHE A 113 10.93 15.62 15.39
N ASN A 114 11.39 16.23 16.49
CA ASN A 114 10.73 16.12 17.78
C ASN A 114 9.37 16.84 17.80
N ASP A 115 9.28 18.01 17.16
CA ASP A 115 8.03 18.78 17.07
C ASP A 115 6.98 18.04 16.23
N ALA A 116 7.40 17.39 15.15
CA ALA A 116 6.54 16.53 14.33
C ALA A 116 6.01 15.33 15.13
N TRP A 117 6.87 14.66 15.90
CA TRP A 117 6.43 13.57 16.77
C TRP A 117 5.43 14.03 17.84
N ALA A 118 5.70 15.16 18.49
CA ALA A 118 4.78 15.73 19.48
C ALA A 118 3.42 16.10 18.86
N THR A 119 3.40 16.55 17.60
CA THR A 119 2.18 16.84 16.85
C THR A 119 1.41 15.57 16.53
N MET A 120 2.09 14.52 16.07
CA MET A 120 1.51 13.19 15.85
C MET A 120 0.88 12.62 17.14
N GLU A 121 1.64 12.60 18.24
CA GLU A 121 1.14 12.12 19.55
C GLU A 121 -0.10 12.88 20.02
N LYS A 122 -0.18 14.17 19.71
CA LYS A 122 -1.28 15.02 20.14
C LYS A 122 -2.57 14.77 19.36
N TYR A 123 -2.46 14.53 18.05
CA TYR A 123 -3.61 14.66 17.15
C TYR A 123 -4.07 13.38 16.49
N ILE A 124 -3.18 12.38 16.33
CA ILE A 124 -3.55 11.15 15.64
C ILE A 124 -3.40 9.89 16.50
N ILE A 125 -2.66 9.95 17.60
CA ILE A 125 -2.71 8.92 18.65
C ILE A 125 -3.85 9.28 19.61
N PRO A 126 -4.90 8.45 19.76
CA PRO A 126 -6.00 8.74 20.68
C PRO A 126 -5.49 8.91 22.12
N SER A 127 -5.82 10.01 22.77
CA SER A 127 -5.49 10.24 24.19
C SER A 127 -6.35 9.39 25.12
N HIS A 128 -6.06 9.35 26.42
CA HIS A 128 -6.93 8.66 27.37
C HIS A 128 -8.39 9.16 27.33
N ALA A 129 -8.60 10.45 27.04
CA ALA A 129 -9.96 11.01 26.91
C ALA A 129 -10.70 10.47 25.67
N ASP A 130 -9.95 10.04 24.66
CA ASP A 130 -10.46 9.50 23.39
C ASP A 130 -10.71 7.98 23.48
N GLN A 131 -10.03 7.29 24.41
CA GLN A 131 -10.15 5.85 24.65
C GLN A 131 -10.34 5.48 26.14
N PRO A 132 -11.37 6.04 26.82
CA PRO A 132 -11.46 6.08 28.29
C PRO A 132 -11.79 4.75 28.98
N THR A 133 -12.27 3.75 28.24
CA THR A 133 -12.83 2.50 28.81
C THR A 133 -12.00 1.26 28.52
N ASN A 134 -10.73 1.42 28.11
CA ASN A 134 -9.79 0.31 27.96
C ASN A 134 -9.63 -0.54 29.23
N SER A 135 -9.91 -0.01 30.42
CA SER A 135 -9.91 -0.77 31.68
C SER A 135 -10.99 -1.87 31.74
N GLY A 136 -12.02 -1.79 30.90
CA GLY A 136 -13.05 -2.83 30.75
C GLY A 136 -12.71 -3.92 29.73
N TYR A 137 -11.54 -3.86 29.09
CA TYR A 137 -11.10 -4.87 28.13
C TYR A 137 -10.78 -6.21 28.81
N ASN A 138 -11.20 -7.32 28.18
CA ASN A 138 -10.94 -8.67 28.66
C ASN A 138 -10.05 -9.46 27.68
N PRO A 139 -8.76 -9.69 27.97
CA PRO A 139 -7.86 -10.40 27.06
C PRO A 139 -8.20 -11.89 26.86
N SER A 140 -9.04 -12.48 27.71
CA SER A 140 -9.55 -13.85 27.51
C SER A 140 -10.76 -13.93 26.56
N SER A 141 -11.32 -12.78 26.18
CA SER A 141 -12.44 -12.63 25.26
C SER A 141 -12.29 -11.30 24.51
N PRO A 142 -11.30 -11.20 23.61
CA PRO A 142 -10.79 -9.94 23.08
C PRO A 142 -11.79 -9.22 22.17
N ALA A 143 -12.67 -9.93 21.47
CA ALA A 143 -13.73 -9.35 20.65
C ALA A 143 -14.84 -10.38 20.40
N GLU A 144 -16.01 -9.90 20.01
CA GLU A 144 -17.06 -10.73 19.45
C GLU A 144 -16.89 -10.85 17.93
N TYR A 145 -17.07 -12.06 17.40
CA TYR A 145 -16.89 -12.35 15.99
C TYR A 145 -17.99 -11.73 15.11
N ALA A 146 -17.58 -11.19 13.98
CA ALA A 146 -18.44 -10.82 12.85
C ALA A 146 -17.83 -11.42 11.56
N PRO A 147 -18.64 -12.04 10.67
CA PRO A 147 -18.16 -12.40 9.34
C PRO A 147 -17.95 -11.16 8.48
N GLU A 148 -16.98 -11.17 7.58
CA GLU A 148 -16.93 -10.22 6.47
C GLU A 148 -17.62 -10.82 5.23
N SER A 149 -17.91 -9.97 4.25
CA SER A 149 -18.45 -10.40 2.96
C SER A 149 -17.94 -9.52 1.82
N ASP A 150 -17.70 -10.14 0.67
CA ASP A 150 -17.44 -9.44 -0.59
C ASP A 150 -18.69 -8.69 -1.11
N ASN A 151 -19.90 -9.07 -0.67
CA ASN A 151 -21.12 -8.40 -1.11
C ASN A 151 -21.51 -7.31 -0.10
N LEU A 152 -21.47 -6.05 -0.55
CA LEU A 152 -21.90 -4.88 0.25
C LEU A 152 -23.33 -5.01 0.79
N SER A 153 -24.20 -5.74 0.10
CA SER A 153 -25.59 -5.97 0.52
C SER A 153 -25.74 -6.88 1.74
N ASP A 154 -24.69 -7.62 2.12
CA ASP A 154 -24.72 -8.48 3.30
C ASP A 154 -24.54 -7.68 4.61
N TYR A 155 -24.09 -6.42 4.49
CA TYR A 155 -23.99 -5.50 5.61
C TYR A 155 -25.34 -4.81 5.91
N PRO A 156 -25.70 -4.60 7.18
CA PRO A 156 -24.93 -4.93 8.38
C PRO A 156 -24.87 -6.44 8.69
N VAL A 157 -23.67 -6.94 9.00
CA VAL A 157 -23.42 -8.34 9.35
C VAL A 157 -23.79 -8.63 10.81
N GLN A 158 -24.12 -9.87 11.13
CA GLN A 158 -24.56 -10.27 12.46
C GLN A 158 -23.37 -10.65 13.35
N LEU A 159 -23.22 -10.00 14.52
CA LEU A 159 -22.30 -10.47 15.56
C LEU A 159 -22.76 -11.83 16.11
N ASP A 160 -21.81 -12.76 16.27
CA ASP A 160 -22.07 -14.15 16.66
C ASP A 160 -21.19 -14.63 17.82
N LYS A 161 -21.77 -14.61 19.03
CA LYS A 161 -21.19 -15.13 20.27
C LYS A 161 -20.88 -16.62 20.27
N SER A 162 -21.46 -17.41 19.36
CA SER A 162 -21.18 -18.84 19.30
C SER A 162 -19.78 -19.11 18.76
N VAL A 163 -19.18 -18.16 18.05
CA VAL A 163 -17.80 -18.24 17.55
C VAL A 163 -16.84 -17.74 18.61
N THR A 164 -16.05 -18.66 19.17
CA THR A 164 -15.09 -18.35 20.23
C THR A 164 -13.82 -17.73 19.64
N ALA A 165 -13.53 -16.48 19.99
CA ALA A 165 -12.24 -15.83 19.73
C ALA A 165 -11.11 -16.48 20.58
N GLY A 166 -9.86 -16.28 20.16
CA GLY A 166 -8.68 -16.64 20.95
C GLY A 166 -8.42 -15.71 22.14
N GLN A 167 -7.25 -15.89 22.75
CA GLN A 167 -6.77 -15.01 23.83
C GLN A 167 -5.76 -14.02 23.30
N ASP A 168 -5.83 -12.78 23.77
CA ASP A 168 -4.83 -11.74 23.55
C ASP A 168 -3.67 -11.89 24.56
N PRO A 169 -2.45 -12.27 24.11
CA PRO A 169 -1.32 -12.44 25.01
C PRO A 169 -0.55 -11.14 25.31
N LEU A 170 -0.88 -10.02 24.66
CA LEU A 170 -0.14 -8.77 24.73
C LEU A 170 -0.66 -7.83 25.83
N ALA A 171 -1.97 -7.77 26.04
CA ALA A 171 -2.58 -6.73 26.87
C ALA A 171 -2.00 -6.62 28.28
N SER A 172 -1.90 -7.75 29.01
CA SER A 172 -1.36 -7.73 30.37
C SER A 172 0.12 -7.37 30.42
N GLU A 173 0.89 -7.78 29.40
CA GLU A 173 2.32 -7.45 29.28
C GLU A 173 2.50 -5.95 29.03
N LEU A 174 1.78 -5.39 28.05
CA LEU A 174 1.84 -3.98 27.70
C LEU A 174 1.36 -3.09 28.85
N GLN A 175 0.25 -3.44 29.50
CA GLN A 175 -0.25 -2.70 30.66
C GLN A 175 0.75 -2.71 31.81
N SER A 176 1.37 -3.86 32.09
CA SER A 176 2.41 -3.96 33.14
C SER A 176 3.65 -3.14 32.80
N THR A 177 3.99 -3.05 31.51
CA THR A 177 5.18 -2.33 31.01
C THR A 177 5.00 -0.82 31.05
N TYR A 178 3.82 -0.33 30.66
CA TYR A 178 3.57 1.09 30.44
C TYR A 178 2.65 1.74 31.47
N GLY A 179 2.07 0.96 32.39
CA GLY A 179 1.23 1.46 33.49
C GLY A 179 -0.12 2.01 33.05
N THR A 180 -0.54 1.74 31.82
CA THR A 180 -1.84 2.16 31.26
C THR A 180 -2.40 1.04 30.37
N PRO A 181 -3.73 0.82 30.34
CA PRO A 181 -4.35 -0.07 29.37
C PRO A 181 -4.52 0.58 27.98
N ASP A 182 -4.26 1.87 27.85
CA ASP A 182 -4.42 2.63 26.59
C ASP A 182 -3.43 2.16 25.52
N ILE A 183 -3.89 2.17 24.27
CA ILE A 183 -3.08 1.81 23.10
C ILE A 183 -2.29 3.03 22.64
N TYR A 184 -1.00 2.83 22.33
CA TYR A 184 -0.13 3.86 21.78
C TYR A 184 0.24 3.51 20.34
N GLY A 185 -0.70 3.78 19.44
CA GLY A 185 -0.58 3.65 17.99
C GLY A 185 -1.45 4.69 17.29
N MET A 186 -1.12 5.02 16.05
CA MET A 186 -1.87 6.04 15.32
C MET A 186 -3.22 5.48 14.88
N HIS A 187 -4.29 6.26 15.04
CA HIS A 187 -5.46 6.03 14.22
C HIS A 187 -5.15 6.38 12.75
N TRP A 188 -5.75 5.69 11.79
CA TRP A 188 -5.34 5.83 10.39
C TRP A 188 -5.87 7.08 9.67
N LEU A 189 -7.04 7.63 10.03
CA LEU A 189 -7.69 8.71 9.27
C LEU A 189 -8.26 9.82 10.16
N ILE A 190 -7.94 11.08 9.85
CA ILE A 190 -8.54 12.23 10.53
C ILE A 190 -9.02 13.28 9.54
N ASP A 191 -10.18 13.86 9.83
CA ASP A 191 -10.68 15.05 9.16
C ASP A 191 -10.04 16.27 9.82
N THR A 192 -8.99 16.78 9.19
CA THR A 192 -8.12 17.82 9.76
C THR A 192 -8.86 19.12 10.02
N ASP A 193 -9.77 19.47 9.13
CA ASP A 193 -10.48 20.75 9.12
C ASP A 193 -11.91 20.67 9.66
N ASN A 194 -12.36 19.49 10.10
CA ASN A 194 -13.75 19.20 10.42
C ASN A 194 -14.67 19.54 9.22
N TRP A 195 -14.23 19.17 8.01
CA TRP A 195 -14.98 19.32 6.77
C TRP A 195 -16.29 18.53 6.80
N TYR A 196 -16.27 17.31 7.32
CA TYR A 196 -17.45 16.47 7.53
C TYR A 196 -18.40 17.03 8.58
N GLY A 197 -17.86 17.70 9.60
CA GLY A 197 -18.64 18.37 10.64
C GLY A 197 -18.94 17.51 11.86
N TYR A 198 -18.27 16.37 12.03
CA TYR A 198 -18.45 15.48 13.18
C TYR A 198 -17.77 15.99 14.46
N GLY A 199 -16.65 16.71 14.32
CA GLY A 199 -15.86 17.22 15.44
C GLY A 199 -15.39 16.13 16.41
N HIS A 200 -15.30 16.46 17.70
CA HIS A 200 -14.88 15.54 18.76
C HIS A 200 -16.08 15.04 19.55
N CYS A 201 -16.27 13.72 19.58
CA CYS A 201 -17.36 13.05 20.30
C CYS A 201 -18.73 13.72 20.14
N GLY A 202 -19.06 14.09 18.92
CA GLY A 202 -20.37 14.67 18.63
C GLY A 202 -20.47 16.17 18.84
N ASP A 203 -19.41 16.92 19.14
CA ASP A 203 -19.54 18.36 19.34
C ASP A 203 -19.87 19.11 18.02
N GLY A 204 -19.41 18.57 16.89
CA GLY A 204 -19.56 19.14 15.55
C GLY A 204 -18.63 20.33 15.24
N THR A 205 -17.65 20.60 16.11
CA THR A 205 -16.82 21.81 16.03
C THR A 205 -15.32 21.59 16.18
N THR A 206 -14.89 20.63 17.00
CA THR A 206 -13.47 20.40 17.28
C THR A 206 -12.71 19.96 16.03
N LYS A 207 -11.42 20.34 15.97
CA LYS A 207 -10.50 19.98 14.89
C LYS A 207 -9.15 19.52 15.46
N PRO A 208 -8.51 18.47 14.92
CA PRO A 208 -9.06 17.56 13.90
C PRO A 208 -10.21 16.71 14.48
N SER A 209 -10.94 16.01 13.60
CA SER A 209 -12.00 15.06 13.96
C SER A 209 -11.54 13.65 13.60
N TYR A 210 -11.64 12.72 14.55
CA TYR A 210 -11.40 11.29 14.28
C TYR A 210 -12.59 10.70 13.52
N ILE A 211 -12.32 10.19 12.32
CA ILE A 211 -13.32 9.66 11.39
C ILE A 211 -12.85 8.33 10.82
N ASN A 212 -13.76 7.56 10.25
CA ASN A 212 -13.42 6.35 9.51
C ASN A 212 -14.36 6.22 8.30
N SER A 213 -13.98 5.34 7.37
CA SER A 213 -14.71 5.09 6.13
C SER A 213 -14.93 3.59 5.95
N TYR A 214 -13.92 2.86 5.49
CA TYR A 214 -13.98 1.42 5.18
C TYR A 214 -14.44 0.56 6.36
N GLN A 215 -15.51 -0.21 6.18
CA GLN A 215 -16.10 -1.14 7.16
C GLN A 215 -16.84 -2.34 6.53
N ARG A 216 -17.07 -2.35 5.21
CA ARG A 216 -17.99 -3.28 4.53
C ARG A 216 -17.32 -4.20 3.51
N GLY A 217 -16.14 -4.69 3.87
CA GLY A 217 -15.46 -5.79 3.20
C GLY A 217 -14.77 -5.43 1.88
N PRO A 218 -14.20 -6.43 1.19
CA PRO A 218 -13.23 -6.20 0.11
C PRO A 218 -13.73 -5.42 -1.11
N SER A 219 -15.04 -5.43 -1.38
CA SER A 219 -15.63 -4.71 -2.52
C SER A 219 -16.03 -3.27 -2.20
N GLU A 220 -15.84 -2.81 -0.96
CA GLU A 220 -16.05 -1.42 -0.56
C GLU A 220 -14.89 -0.53 -1.01
N SER A 221 -14.90 -0.12 -2.28
CA SER A 221 -13.99 0.93 -2.77
C SER A 221 -14.22 2.25 -2.01
N VAL A 222 -13.25 3.17 -2.09
CA VAL A 222 -13.35 4.54 -1.54
C VAL A 222 -14.68 5.24 -1.90
N TRP A 223 -15.17 5.02 -3.13
CA TRP A 223 -16.40 5.60 -3.69
C TRP A 223 -17.68 5.11 -3.05
N LYS A 224 -17.62 3.99 -2.34
CA LYS A 224 -18.80 3.31 -1.80
C LYS A 224 -18.93 3.49 -0.29
N THR A 225 -17.92 4.05 0.38
CA THR A 225 -17.92 4.24 1.82
C THR A 225 -18.98 5.25 2.26
N VAL A 226 -19.52 5.01 3.46
CA VAL A 226 -20.18 6.06 4.26
C VAL A 226 -19.13 6.55 5.25
N VAL A 227 -18.95 7.85 5.47
CA VAL A 227 -17.96 8.37 6.44
C VAL A 227 -18.61 8.55 7.80
N GLN A 228 -18.00 8.03 8.87
CA GLN A 228 -18.53 8.05 10.24
C GLN A 228 -17.54 8.61 11.26
N PRO A 229 -18.01 9.18 12.38
CA PRO A 229 -17.14 9.51 13.51
C PRO A 229 -16.69 8.24 14.25
N GLU A 230 -15.45 8.28 14.73
CA GLU A 230 -14.91 7.21 15.56
C GLU A 230 -15.51 7.19 16.96
N CYS A 231 -15.89 8.35 17.50
CA CYS A 231 -16.69 8.48 18.72
C CYS A 231 -18.19 8.57 18.37
N GLU A 232 -18.85 7.42 18.41
CA GLU A 232 -20.26 7.26 18.06
C GLU A 232 -21.18 7.58 19.25
N THR A 233 -21.90 8.69 19.12
CA THR A 233 -22.79 9.24 20.15
C THR A 233 -24.27 9.16 19.79
N PHE A 234 -24.58 8.63 18.60
CA PHE A 234 -25.90 8.60 17.96
C PHE A 234 -26.46 9.99 17.61
N LYS A 235 -25.60 11.01 17.55
CA LYS A 235 -26.00 12.37 17.17
C LYS A 235 -26.35 12.49 15.68
N TRP A 236 -25.62 11.78 14.83
CA TRP A 236 -25.83 11.70 13.39
C TRP A 236 -25.99 10.23 12.99
N GLY A 237 -26.22 9.95 11.71
CA GLY A 237 -26.42 8.60 11.21
C GLY A 237 -27.90 8.23 11.19
N GLY A 238 -28.21 6.98 11.54
CA GLY A 238 -29.50 6.34 11.36
C GLY A 238 -30.65 6.99 12.14
N SER A 239 -31.80 7.08 11.49
CA SER A 239 -33.08 7.51 12.10
C SER A 239 -33.66 6.46 13.04
N ASP A 240 -33.05 5.27 13.08
CA ASP A 240 -33.32 4.19 14.03
C ASP A 240 -32.75 4.47 15.44
N GLY A 241 -31.98 5.54 15.60
CA GLY A 241 -31.39 5.95 16.87
C GLY A 241 -30.06 5.27 17.22
N ASN A 242 -29.46 4.53 16.28
CA ASN A 242 -28.24 3.74 16.50
C ASN A 242 -26.98 4.31 15.81
N GLY A 243 -27.06 5.57 15.38
CA GLY A 243 -25.99 6.25 14.65
C GLY A 243 -25.62 5.52 13.35
N PHE A 244 -24.33 5.42 13.06
CA PHE A 244 -23.83 4.70 11.89
C PHE A 244 -23.64 3.20 12.15
N LEU A 245 -23.69 2.74 13.41
CA LEU A 245 -23.39 1.34 13.76
C LEU A 245 -24.27 0.34 13.01
N SER A 246 -25.55 0.68 12.83
CA SER A 246 -26.53 -0.18 12.16
C SER A 246 -26.35 -0.28 10.65
N LEU A 247 -25.37 0.42 10.06
CA LEU A 247 -24.92 0.17 8.68
C LEU A 247 -23.89 -0.97 8.60
N PHE A 248 -23.13 -1.19 9.67
CA PHE A 248 -21.96 -2.09 9.65
C PHE A 248 -22.26 -3.42 10.33
N ASN A 249 -22.79 -3.37 11.56
CA ASN A 249 -22.99 -4.55 12.38
C ASN A 249 -24.38 -4.56 13.02
N LYS A 250 -24.92 -5.77 13.24
CA LYS A 250 -26.05 -6.03 14.14
C LYS A 250 -25.49 -6.52 15.48
N PRO A 251 -26.00 -6.03 16.62
CA PRO A 251 -25.63 -6.56 17.93
C PRO A 251 -25.92 -8.05 17.97
N ALA A 252 -25.20 -8.77 18.82
CA ALA A 252 -25.47 -10.17 19.07
C ALA A 252 -26.95 -10.42 19.38
N SER A 253 -27.43 -11.64 19.12
CA SER A 253 -28.81 -12.00 19.44
C SER A 253 -29.11 -11.73 20.93
N GLY A 254 -30.09 -10.86 21.20
CA GLY A 254 -30.47 -10.44 22.54
C GLY A 254 -29.75 -9.20 23.08
N GLU A 255 -28.88 -8.58 22.30
CA GLU A 255 -28.17 -7.35 22.67
C GLU A 255 -28.67 -6.11 21.91
N SER A 256 -28.17 -4.95 22.33
CA SER A 256 -28.54 -3.65 21.77
C SER A 256 -27.29 -2.85 21.41
N TYR A 257 -27.43 -1.91 20.47
CA TYR A 257 -26.39 -0.92 20.18
C TYR A 257 -26.05 -0.08 21.41
N ALA A 258 -24.77 0.27 21.55
CA ALA A 258 -24.27 1.13 22.61
C ALA A 258 -23.41 2.25 22.02
N LYS A 259 -23.48 3.44 22.61
CA LYS A 259 -22.55 4.53 22.32
C LYS A 259 -21.14 4.04 22.61
N GLN A 260 -20.23 4.28 21.69
CA GLN A 260 -18.90 3.66 21.71
C GLN A 260 -17.88 4.52 20.99
N TRP A 261 -16.61 4.23 21.24
CA TRP A 261 -15.48 4.75 20.48
C TRP A 261 -14.72 3.56 19.89
N ARG A 262 -14.04 3.78 18.76
CA ARG A 262 -13.18 2.79 18.12
C ARG A 262 -12.12 3.48 17.29
N TYR A 263 -10.99 2.83 17.07
CA TYR A 263 -9.90 3.32 16.25
C TYR A 263 -9.29 2.14 15.49
N THR A 264 -8.89 2.40 14.26
CA THR A 264 -8.17 1.46 13.40
C THR A 264 -6.77 2.02 13.13
N ASP A 265 -5.74 1.21 13.33
CA ASP A 265 -4.34 1.50 12.99
C ASP A 265 -4.01 1.04 11.57
N ALA A 266 -3.06 1.72 10.92
CA ALA A 266 -2.43 1.28 9.69
C ALA A 266 -0.97 0.85 9.97
N PRO A 267 -0.69 -0.46 10.09
CA PRO A 267 0.60 -0.95 10.60
C PRO A 267 1.81 -0.57 9.76
N ASP A 268 1.65 -0.34 8.46
CA ASP A 268 2.73 0.13 7.61
C ASP A 268 3.19 1.55 7.97
N ALA A 269 2.27 2.41 8.41
CA ALA A 269 2.54 3.78 8.83
C ALA A 269 3.26 3.84 10.18
N ASP A 270 2.79 3.10 11.18
CA ASP A 270 3.46 2.98 12.47
C ASP A 270 4.86 2.35 12.31
N ALA A 271 5.00 1.33 11.45
CA ALA A 271 6.30 0.77 11.09
C ALA A 271 7.21 1.79 10.38
N ARG A 272 6.68 2.63 9.49
CA ARG A 272 7.41 3.72 8.82
C ARG A 272 7.85 4.79 9.81
N ALA A 273 7.04 5.11 10.83
CA ALA A 273 7.42 6.03 11.91
C ALA A 273 8.59 5.47 12.74
N VAL A 274 8.59 4.16 13.04
CA VAL A 274 9.74 3.48 13.66
C VAL A 274 10.98 3.50 12.77
N GLN A 275 10.83 3.27 11.47
CA GLN A 275 11.90 3.36 10.48
C GLN A 275 12.50 4.78 10.43
N ALA A 276 11.67 5.82 10.42
CA ALA A 276 12.13 7.21 10.49
C ALA A 276 12.90 7.50 11.79
N ALA A 277 12.41 6.99 12.93
CA ALA A 277 13.08 7.13 14.23
C ALA A 277 14.42 6.37 14.28
N PHE A 278 14.53 5.21 13.60
CA PHE A 278 15.80 4.51 13.42
C PHE A 278 16.82 5.37 12.68
N TRP A 279 16.41 5.99 11.58
CA TRP A 279 17.29 6.88 10.83
C TRP A 279 17.66 8.13 11.61
N ALA A 280 16.69 8.78 12.26
CA ALA A 280 16.94 9.93 13.13
C ALA A 280 17.95 9.59 14.24
N TYR A 281 17.78 8.45 14.92
CA TYR A 281 18.75 7.99 15.93
C TYR A 281 20.14 7.77 15.33
N THR A 282 20.21 7.03 14.22
CA THR A 282 21.47 6.65 13.57
C THR A 282 22.27 7.88 13.14
N TRP A 283 21.60 8.82 12.48
CA TRP A 283 22.17 10.06 11.98
C TRP A 283 22.50 11.05 13.10
N ALA A 284 21.59 11.28 14.05
CA ALA A 284 21.86 12.14 15.20
C ALA A 284 23.03 11.60 16.02
N ASN A 285 23.11 10.28 16.23
CA ASN A 285 24.23 9.65 16.92
C ASN A 285 25.56 9.90 16.21
N ALA A 286 25.60 9.76 14.89
CA ALA A 286 26.81 10.01 14.13
C ALA A 286 27.24 11.49 14.12
N GLN A 287 26.30 12.41 14.34
CA GLN A 287 26.57 13.83 14.58
C GLN A 287 26.92 14.16 16.05
N GLY A 288 26.96 13.17 16.96
CA GLY A 288 27.16 13.40 18.39
C GLY A 288 25.95 14.02 19.11
N LYS A 289 24.76 13.93 18.51
CA LYS A 289 23.50 14.54 18.96
C LYS A 289 22.42 13.50 19.32
N ALA A 290 22.77 12.24 19.57
CA ALA A 290 21.79 11.19 19.92
C ALA A 290 20.84 11.58 21.06
N SER A 291 21.34 12.33 22.06
CA SER A 291 20.53 12.81 23.19
C SER A 291 19.38 13.72 22.75
N SER A 292 19.55 14.47 21.65
CA SER A 292 18.53 15.40 21.14
C SER A 292 17.27 14.72 20.59
N VAL A 293 17.35 13.44 20.21
CA VAL A 293 16.22 12.66 19.69
C VAL A 293 15.82 11.50 20.60
N SER A 294 16.55 11.30 21.70
CA SER A 294 16.43 10.07 22.52
C SER A 294 15.05 9.81 23.10
N SER A 295 14.32 10.86 23.54
CA SER A 295 12.95 10.73 24.04
C SER A 295 11.99 10.26 22.95
N THR A 296 12.09 10.86 21.76
CA THR A 296 11.29 10.52 20.58
C THR A 296 11.57 9.10 20.11
N VAL A 297 12.83 8.68 20.12
CA VAL A 297 13.23 7.30 19.80
C VAL A 297 12.67 6.30 20.82
N ALA A 298 12.61 6.66 22.10
CA ALA A 298 11.96 5.82 23.12
C ALA A 298 10.43 5.72 22.92
N ASN A 299 9.80 6.78 22.41
CA ASN A 299 8.39 6.76 22.01
C ASN A 299 8.17 5.86 20.78
N ALA A 300 9.07 5.89 19.80
CA ALA A 300 9.02 4.95 18.66
C ALA A 300 9.17 3.49 19.12
N ALA A 301 10.04 3.21 20.10
CA ALA A 301 10.13 1.88 20.70
C ALA A 301 8.83 1.44 21.40
N LYS A 302 8.09 2.40 22.00
CA LYS A 302 6.76 2.15 22.58
C LYS A 302 5.73 1.87 21.49
N MET A 303 5.69 2.67 20.43
CA MET A 303 4.82 2.43 19.27
C MET A 303 5.06 1.03 18.69
N GLY A 304 6.32 0.66 18.46
CA GLY A 304 6.68 -0.70 18.03
C GLY A 304 6.26 -1.81 19.01
N ASP A 305 6.07 -1.52 20.30
CA ASP A 305 5.58 -2.51 21.26
C ASP A 305 4.08 -2.80 21.07
N TYR A 306 3.28 -1.76 20.83
CA TYR A 306 1.83 -1.86 20.56
C TYR A 306 1.54 -2.35 19.13
N LEU A 307 2.38 -1.98 18.16
CA LEU A 307 2.29 -2.43 16.77
C LEU A 307 2.31 -3.95 16.62
N ARG A 308 2.79 -4.70 17.63
CA ARG A 308 2.68 -6.17 17.69
C ARG A 308 1.24 -6.68 17.61
N TYR A 309 0.23 -5.85 17.90
CA TYR A 309 -1.17 -6.21 17.66
C TYR A 309 -1.47 -6.52 16.18
N SER A 310 -0.75 -5.90 15.25
CA SER A 310 -0.83 -6.21 13.81
C SER A 310 -0.28 -7.59 13.44
N GLU A 311 0.40 -8.29 14.37
CA GLU A 311 1.00 -9.60 14.12
C GLU A 311 0.08 -10.75 14.56
N TYR A 312 -1.21 -10.51 14.76
CA TYR A 312 -2.17 -11.50 15.24
C TYR A 312 -3.39 -11.55 14.33
N ASP A 313 -3.91 -12.77 14.14
CA ASP A 313 -5.20 -13.01 13.50
C ASP A 313 -6.30 -12.12 14.08
N LYS A 314 -7.25 -11.67 13.23
CA LYS A 314 -8.33 -10.76 13.59
C LYS A 314 -9.04 -11.11 14.89
N TYR A 315 -9.39 -12.39 15.08
CA TYR A 315 -10.05 -12.89 16.30
C TYR A 315 -9.17 -13.86 17.07
N PHE A 316 -7.84 -13.71 16.97
CA PHE A 316 -6.84 -14.55 17.64
C PHE A 316 -7.05 -16.05 17.37
N LYS A 317 -7.56 -16.43 16.20
CA LYS A 317 -7.64 -17.84 15.79
C LYS A 317 -6.25 -18.38 15.45
N GLN A 318 -6.08 -19.69 15.59
CA GLN A 318 -4.82 -20.33 15.19
C GLN A 318 -4.61 -20.23 13.67
N LEU A 319 -3.35 -20.22 13.24
CA LEU A 319 -3.03 -20.22 11.82
C LEU A 319 -3.51 -21.50 11.11
N GLY A 320 -4.00 -21.36 9.87
CA GLY A 320 -4.62 -22.46 9.13
C GLY A 320 -6.09 -22.69 9.47
N CYS A 321 -6.76 -21.69 10.06
CA CYS A 321 -8.18 -21.76 10.36
C CYS A 321 -9.01 -21.77 9.07
N ALA A 322 -9.85 -22.80 8.91
CA ALA A 322 -10.70 -23.03 7.73
C ALA A 322 -12.18 -23.30 8.09
N SER A 323 -12.59 -22.93 9.30
CA SER A 323 -13.99 -22.81 9.73
C SER A 323 -14.08 -21.94 10.98
N THR A 324 -15.22 -21.32 11.26
CA THR A 324 -15.44 -20.58 12.52
C THR A 324 -15.28 -21.45 13.78
N SER A 325 -15.46 -22.77 13.64
CA SER A 325 -15.24 -23.77 14.69
C SER A 325 -13.77 -24.16 14.93
N CYS A 326 -12.83 -23.59 14.17
CA CYS A 326 -11.41 -23.87 14.34
C CYS A 326 -10.94 -23.49 15.76
N PRO A 327 -9.87 -24.14 16.26
CA PRO A 327 -9.35 -23.88 17.60
C PRO A 327 -9.04 -22.40 17.84
N ALA A 328 -9.53 -21.89 18.96
CA ALA A 328 -9.13 -20.60 19.49
C ALA A 328 -7.62 -20.59 19.76
N GLY A 329 -6.95 -19.46 19.49
CA GLY A 329 -5.56 -19.25 19.85
C GLY A 329 -5.37 -19.13 21.36
N SER A 330 -4.20 -19.57 21.83
CA SER A 330 -3.75 -19.43 23.20
C SER A 330 -2.28 -19.05 23.19
N GLY A 331 -1.93 -17.85 23.67
CA GLY A 331 -0.58 -17.33 23.56
C GLY A 331 -0.27 -16.89 22.12
N LYS A 332 0.92 -17.23 21.61
CA LYS A 332 1.44 -16.72 20.32
C LYS A 332 1.09 -17.59 19.09
N ASN A 333 0.31 -18.67 19.25
CA ASN A 333 -0.03 -19.56 18.15
C ASN A 333 -1.12 -19.01 17.19
N SER A 334 -1.68 -17.85 17.51
CA SER A 334 -2.50 -17.01 16.62
C SER A 334 -1.70 -15.88 15.96
N SER A 335 -0.38 -15.80 16.21
CA SER A 335 0.45 -14.75 15.64
C SER A 335 0.87 -15.10 14.21
N THR A 336 0.56 -14.21 13.26
CA THR A 336 1.04 -14.25 11.88
C THR A 336 2.53 -13.90 11.81
N TYR A 337 3.02 -13.10 12.77
CA TYR A 337 4.35 -12.47 12.76
C TYR A 337 4.60 -11.64 11.49
N LEU A 338 3.53 -11.14 10.88
CA LEU A 338 3.56 -10.23 9.75
C LEU A 338 2.88 -8.92 10.17
N LEU A 339 3.15 -7.84 9.45
CA LEU A 339 2.33 -6.64 9.58
C LEU A 339 1.06 -6.87 8.78
N ASP A 340 -0.01 -7.29 9.44
CA ASP A 340 -1.32 -7.49 8.82
C ASP A 340 -1.99 -6.13 8.53
N TRP A 341 -3.12 -6.12 7.80
CA TRP A 341 -3.72 -4.90 7.23
C TRP A 341 -4.06 -3.83 8.26
N TYR A 342 -4.49 -4.25 9.46
CA TYR A 342 -4.79 -3.37 10.58
C TYR A 342 -4.66 -4.10 11.90
N TYR A 343 -4.64 -3.33 12.97
CA TYR A 343 -5.28 -3.74 14.22
C TYR A 343 -6.26 -2.65 14.64
N ALA A 344 -7.28 -3.01 15.39
CA ALA A 344 -8.29 -2.06 15.84
C ALA A 344 -8.67 -2.31 17.29
N TRP A 345 -9.09 -1.25 17.97
CA TRP A 345 -9.55 -1.31 19.35
C TRP A 345 -10.69 -0.33 19.57
N GLY A 346 -11.55 -0.63 20.54
CA GLY A 346 -12.68 0.20 20.87
C GLY A 346 -13.28 -0.15 22.21
N GLY A 347 -14.28 0.62 22.63
CA GLY A 347 -14.92 0.44 23.91
C GLY A 347 -16.21 1.23 24.08
N SER A 348 -16.91 0.97 25.16
CA SER A 348 -18.10 1.74 25.53
C SER A 348 -17.75 3.21 25.73
N ALA A 349 -18.63 4.12 25.31
CA ALA A 349 -18.53 5.52 25.72
C ALA A 349 -18.94 5.71 27.18
N ASP A 350 -19.77 4.80 27.72
CA ASP A 350 -20.19 4.79 29.11
C ASP A 350 -19.08 4.22 30.02
N THR A 351 -18.50 5.09 30.84
CA THR A 351 -17.44 4.76 31.81
C THR A 351 -17.97 4.08 33.07
N SER A 352 -19.29 4.06 33.30
CA SER A 352 -19.91 3.37 34.44
C SER A 352 -20.07 1.86 34.22
N SER A 353 -20.13 1.43 32.95
CA SER A 353 -20.21 0.03 32.53
C SER A 353 -19.20 -0.25 31.42
N PRO A 354 -17.89 -0.19 31.72
CA PRO A 354 -16.84 -0.25 30.71
C PRO A 354 -16.76 -1.65 30.09
N TRP A 355 -16.74 -1.70 28.75
CA TRP A 355 -16.28 -2.83 27.97
C TRP A 355 -15.29 -2.34 26.92
N GLY A 356 -14.43 -3.23 26.44
CA GLY A 356 -13.51 -2.96 25.34
C GLY A 356 -13.33 -4.16 24.43
N PHE A 357 -12.92 -3.93 23.19
CA PHE A 357 -12.47 -4.97 22.26
C PHE A 357 -11.13 -4.61 21.63
N ARG A 358 -10.41 -5.64 21.19
CA ARG A 358 -9.23 -5.54 20.33
C ARG A 358 -9.27 -6.64 19.28
N ILE A 359 -8.90 -6.30 18.07
CA ILE A 359 -8.73 -7.23 16.95
C ILE A 359 -7.40 -6.94 16.26
N GLY A 360 -6.72 -7.98 15.78
CA GLY A 360 -5.67 -7.82 14.78
C GLY A 360 -6.28 -7.79 13.37
N SER A 361 -5.60 -8.39 12.40
CA SER A 361 -6.16 -8.64 11.07
C SER A 361 -5.77 -10.04 10.60
N SER A 362 -6.58 -10.62 9.71
CA SER A 362 -6.27 -11.91 9.10
C SER A 362 -5.59 -11.76 7.74
N TYR A 363 -5.43 -10.54 7.21
CA TYR A 363 -4.90 -10.26 5.88
C TYR A 363 -3.49 -9.68 5.95
N ALA A 364 -2.50 -10.42 5.44
CA ALA A 364 -1.14 -9.96 5.30
C ALA A 364 -0.87 -9.54 3.85
N HIS A 365 -0.52 -8.27 3.62
CA HIS A 365 -0.12 -7.77 2.30
C HIS A 365 1.38 -7.49 2.25
N GLN A 366 2.06 -7.82 1.15
CA GLN A 366 3.50 -7.60 1.00
C GLN A 366 3.88 -6.13 1.20
N GLY A 367 3.03 -5.21 0.71
CA GLY A 367 3.21 -3.77 0.78
C GLY A 367 3.35 -3.20 2.20
N TYR A 368 2.88 -3.93 3.22
CA TYR A 368 2.89 -3.47 4.61
C TYR A 368 4.16 -3.86 5.36
N GLN A 369 4.89 -4.87 4.88
CA GLN A 369 6.02 -5.42 5.60
C GLN A 369 7.18 -4.41 5.70
N ASN A 370 7.91 -4.43 6.82
CA ASN A 370 9.01 -3.50 7.09
C ASN A 370 10.16 -4.21 7.84
N PRO A 371 11.08 -4.89 7.10
CA PRO A 371 12.18 -5.62 7.73
C PRO A 371 13.19 -4.69 8.41
N LEU A 372 13.30 -3.42 8.00
CA LEU A 372 14.17 -2.47 8.70
C LEU A 372 13.62 -2.13 10.09
N ALA A 373 12.33 -1.81 10.20
CA ALA A 373 11.68 -1.56 11.49
C ALA A 373 11.75 -2.80 12.39
N ALA A 374 11.44 -3.98 11.86
CA ALA A 374 11.53 -5.24 12.62
C ALA A 374 12.96 -5.51 13.11
N TRP A 375 13.98 -5.26 12.28
CA TRP A 375 15.37 -5.36 12.68
C TRP A 375 15.74 -4.33 13.76
N ALA A 376 15.31 -3.08 13.61
CA ALA A 376 15.60 -2.02 14.56
C ALA A 376 15.01 -2.33 15.94
N LEU A 377 13.74 -2.71 16.01
CA LEU A 377 13.02 -3.05 17.25
C LEU A 377 13.58 -4.32 17.93
N SER A 378 14.20 -5.23 17.17
CA SER A 378 14.81 -6.44 17.74
C SER A 378 16.29 -6.30 18.09
N ASN A 379 17.05 -5.43 17.41
CA ASN A 379 18.51 -5.38 17.52
C ASN A 379 19.08 -4.05 18.02
N VAL A 380 18.44 -2.92 17.76
CA VAL A 380 18.98 -1.59 18.08
C VAL A 380 18.59 -1.19 19.49
N SER A 381 19.58 -1.08 20.38
CA SER A 381 19.36 -0.89 21.82
C SER A 381 18.41 0.26 22.19
N ALA A 382 18.50 1.38 21.47
CA ALA A 382 17.66 2.56 21.72
C ALA A 382 16.19 2.38 21.29
N LEU A 383 15.93 1.44 20.37
CA LEU A 383 14.61 1.15 19.81
C LEU A 383 13.99 -0.15 20.33
N LYS A 384 14.69 -0.90 21.19
CA LYS A 384 14.13 -2.13 21.75
C LYS A 384 12.88 -1.80 22.57
N PRO A 385 11.72 -2.43 22.28
CA PRO A 385 10.53 -2.33 23.11
C PRO A 385 10.85 -2.70 24.56
N LYS A 386 10.10 -2.11 25.50
CA LYS A 386 10.33 -2.31 26.94
C LYS A 386 9.66 -3.57 27.46
N SER A 387 8.63 -4.07 26.77
CA SER A 387 7.95 -5.30 27.15
C SER A 387 8.91 -6.49 27.13
N ALA A 388 8.60 -7.50 27.95
CA ALA A 388 9.47 -8.64 28.16
C ALA A 388 9.73 -9.44 26.88
N THR A 389 8.75 -9.46 25.96
CA THR A 389 8.79 -10.28 24.75
C THR A 389 8.86 -9.46 23.47
N GLY A 390 8.68 -8.14 23.51
CA GLY A 390 8.59 -7.30 22.31
C GLY A 390 9.78 -7.46 21.36
N ALA A 391 11.01 -7.36 21.85
CA ALA A 391 12.20 -7.53 20.99
C ALA A 391 12.34 -8.94 20.40
N THR A 392 11.83 -9.98 21.08
CA THR A 392 11.87 -11.37 20.58
C THR A 392 10.80 -11.62 19.52
N ASP A 393 9.64 -10.99 19.67
CA ASP A 393 8.57 -11.04 18.67
C ASP A 393 9.01 -10.38 17.38
N TRP A 394 9.58 -9.18 17.46
CA TRP A 394 10.15 -8.49 16.29
C TRP A 394 11.29 -9.25 15.62
N ALA A 395 12.08 -10.01 16.38
CA ALA A 395 13.11 -10.87 15.80
C ALA A 395 12.49 -12.02 14.99
N THR A 396 11.35 -12.56 15.46
CA THR A 396 10.58 -13.60 14.76
C THR A 396 9.88 -13.02 13.54
N SER A 397 9.27 -11.84 13.69
CA SER A 397 8.64 -11.05 12.63
C SER A 397 9.60 -10.75 11.49
N LEU A 398 10.82 -10.29 11.79
CA LEU A 398 11.85 -10.08 10.76
C LEU A 398 12.10 -11.35 9.92
N GLN A 399 12.27 -12.50 10.56
CA GLN A 399 12.49 -13.75 9.82
C GLN A 399 11.26 -14.16 9.00
N ARG A 400 10.07 -13.98 9.56
CA ARG A 400 8.81 -14.31 8.88
C ARG A 400 8.59 -13.42 7.66
N GLN A 401 8.86 -12.12 7.74
CA GLN A 401 8.76 -11.18 6.62
C GLN A 401 9.73 -11.54 5.48
N LEU A 402 10.98 -11.91 5.79
CA LEU A 402 11.94 -12.37 4.76
C LEU A 402 11.44 -13.64 4.06
N GLN A 403 10.91 -14.59 4.82
CA GLN A 403 10.33 -15.83 4.27
C GLN A 403 9.11 -15.57 3.41
N PHE A 404 8.25 -14.64 3.82
CA PHE A 404 7.04 -14.24 3.09
C PHE A 404 7.39 -13.70 1.71
N PHE A 405 8.41 -12.84 1.62
CA PHE A 405 8.88 -12.31 0.34
C PHE A 405 9.53 -13.38 -0.56
N GLN A 406 10.29 -14.32 0.01
CA GLN A 406 10.82 -15.46 -0.76
C GLN A 406 9.70 -16.33 -1.32
N TRP A 407 8.60 -16.48 -0.57
CA TRP A 407 7.44 -17.26 -1.01
C TRP A 407 6.63 -16.54 -2.09
N LEU A 408 6.51 -15.21 -2.04
CA LEU A 408 5.71 -14.40 -2.95
C LEU A 408 6.45 -13.91 -4.21
N GLN A 409 7.79 -14.04 -4.26
CA GLN A 409 8.54 -13.52 -5.40
C GLN A 409 8.22 -14.31 -6.68
N SER A 410 7.66 -13.60 -7.67
CA SER A 410 7.27 -14.11 -8.99
C SER A 410 8.45 -14.64 -9.79
N SER A 411 8.14 -15.31 -10.90
CA SER A 411 9.15 -15.79 -11.85
C SER A 411 9.99 -14.64 -12.43
N GLU A 412 9.37 -13.49 -12.70
CA GLU A 412 10.00 -12.29 -13.26
C GLU A 412 10.82 -11.54 -12.20
N GLY A 413 10.29 -11.38 -10.98
CA GLY A 413 10.99 -10.74 -9.87
C GLY A 413 10.13 -9.85 -8.97
N ALA A 414 8.96 -9.42 -9.43
CA ALA A 414 7.98 -8.68 -8.62
C ALA A 414 7.41 -9.55 -7.48
N ILE A 415 6.84 -8.92 -6.45
CA ILE A 415 6.30 -9.60 -5.26
C ILE A 415 4.77 -9.68 -5.34
N ALA A 416 4.20 -10.89 -5.28
CA ALA A 416 2.75 -11.09 -5.30
C ALA A 416 2.07 -10.61 -4.00
N GLY A 417 0.73 -10.58 -3.98
CA GLY A 417 -0.08 -9.88 -2.97
C GLY A 417 0.23 -10.27 -1.53
N GLY A 418 -0.15 -11.48 -1.13
CA GLY A 418 0.06 -11.91 0.24
C GLY A 418 -0.66 -13.18 0.65
N ALA A 419 -1.19 -13.19 1.87
CA ALA A 419 -1.90 -14.34 2.43
C ALA A 419 -2.97 -13.95 3.44
N VAL A 420 -3.93 -14.85 3.66
CA VAL A 420 -5.06 -14.67 4.58
C VAL A 420 -5.22 -15.83 5.57
N ASN A 421 -5.43 -15.55 6.86
CA ASN A 421 -5.78 -16.53 7.89
C ASN A 421 -7.29 -16.54 8.19
N GLY A 422 -8.10 -16.67 7.17
CA GLY A 422 -9.55 -16.62 7.30
C GLY A 422 -10.19 -16.36 5.97
N TRP A 423 -10.18 -17.38 5.12
CA TRP A 423 -10.62 -17.26 3.72
C TRP A 423 -12.00 -16.60 3.61
N ASP A 424 -12.17 -15.74 2.61
CA ASP A 424 -13.36 -14.91 2.37
C ASP A 424 -13.84 -14.11 3.60
N GLY A 425 -12.94 -13.82 4.55
CA GLY A 425 -13.21 -13.03 5.75
C GLY A 425 -14.17 -13.66 6.76
N HIS A 426 -14.47 -14.95 6.62
CA HIS A 426 -15.34 -15.69 7.54
C HIS A 426 -14.78 -17.05 7.95
N TYR A 427 -13.44 -17.19 7.88
CA TYR A 427 -12.75 -18.46 8.11
C TYR A 427 -13.29 -19.57 7.20
N GLY A 428 -13.55 -19.25 5.93
CA GLY A 428 -14.01 -20.21 4.93
C GLY A 428 -12.99 -21.31 4.66
N ALA A 429 -13.43 -22.36 3.97
CA ALA A 429 -12.53 -23.40 3.51
C ALA A 429 -11.63 -22.87 2.39
N VAL A 430 -10.32 -22.99 2.57
CA VAL A 430 -9.33 -22.63 1.54
C VAL A 430 -9.55 -23.49 0.28
N PRO A 431 -9.57 -22.91 -0.93
CA PRO A 431 -9.72 -23.67 -2.16
C PRO A 431 -8.68 -24.78 -2.30
N ALA A 432 -9.12 -25.93 -2.82
CA ALA A 432 -8.26 -27.11 -2.91
C ALA A 432 -7.12 -26.89 -3.92
N GLY A 433 -5.88 -26.95 -3.44
CA GLY A 433 -4.68 -26.79 -4.26
C GLY A 433 -3.98 -25.43 -4.12
N ASP A 434 -4.57 -24.50 -3.38
CA ASP A 434 -3.96 -23.20 -3.11
C ASP A 434 -2.79 -23.36 -2.11
N PRO A 435 -1.63 -22.76 -2.39
CA PRO A 435 -0.47 -22.85 -1.52
C PRO A 435 -0.71 -22.02 -0.24
N THR A 436 -0.10 -22.46 0.85
CA THR A 436 -0.21 -21.82 2.15
C THR A 436 1.13 -21.31 2.65
N PHE A 437 1.10 -20.25 3.46
CA PHE A 437 2.25 -19.73 4.19
C PHE A 437 1.99 -19.83 5.68
N TYR A 438 2.66 -20.77 6.36
CA TYR A 438 2.40 -21.12 7.75
C TYR A 438 0.92 -21.43 8.05
N GLY A 439 0.19 -21.96 7.06
CA GLY A 439 -1.24 -22.26 7.15
C GLY A 439 -2.15 -21.17 6.56
N MET A 440 -1.67 -19.93 6.38
CA MET A 440 -2.43 -18.85 5.75
C MET A 440 -2.54 -19.11 4.24
N ALA A 441 -3.72 -18.95 3.65
CA ALA A 441 -3.93 -19.18 2.22
C ALA A 441 -3.33 -18.07 1.38
N TYR A 442 -2.75 -18.38 0.22
CA TYR A 442 -2.31 -17.37 -0.74
C TYR A 442 -3.49 -16.53 -1.22
N ASP A 443 -3.29 -15.22 -1.19
CA ASP A 443 -4.22 -14.25 -1.76
C ASP A 443 -3.42 -13.28 -2.62
N TRP A 444 -3.81 -13.14 -3.88
CA TRP A 444 -3.13 -12.24 -4.80
C TRP A 444 -3.58 -10.78 -4.64
N GLN A 445 -4.72 -10.54 -3.98
CA GLN A 445 -5.33 -9.24 -3.73
C GLN A 445 -5.81 -9.09 -2.26
N PRO A 446 -4.94 -9.27 -1.24
CA PRO A 446 -5.35 -9.18 0.17
C PRO A 446 -6.16 -7.93 0.51
N GLU A 447 -7.14 -8.09 1.38
CA GLU A 447 -8.07 -7.09 1.93
C GLU A 447 -9.08 -6.49 0.94
N TYR A 448 -8.67 -5.95 -0.22
CA TYR A 448 -9.59 -5.21 -1.09
C TYR A 448 -9.48 -5.57 -2.58
N HIS A 449 -10.64 -5.60 -3.23
CA HIS A 449 -10.87 -6.15 -4.57
C HIS A 449 -11.32 -5.08 -5.59
N ASP A 450 -11.57 -3.84 -5.17
CA ASP A 450 -12.05 -2.76 -6.04
C ASP A 450 -11.30 -1.41 -5.85
N PRO A 451 -10.24 -1.16 -6.63
CA PRO A 451 -9.54 -2.13 -7.49
C PRO A 451 -8.76 -3.17 -6.66
N PRO A 452 -8.35 -4.32 -7.21
CA PRO A 452 -7.55 -5.30 -6.49
C PRO A 452 -6.26 -4.74 -5.88
N SER A 453 -5.99 -5.08 -4.62
CA SER A 453 -4.96 -4.40 -3.82
C SER A 453 -3.53 -4.46 -4.37
N ASN A 454 -3.14 -5.60 -4.93
CA ASN A 454 -1.79 -5.75 -5.48
C ASN A 454 -1.71 -5.44 -6.99
N ASN A 455 -2.74 -4.80 -7.57
CA ASN A 455 -2.62 -4.22 -8.91
C ASN A 455 -1.77 -2.95 -8.89
N TRP A 456 -1.60 -2.28 -7.76
CA TRP A 456 -0.85 -1.03 -7.72
C TRP A 456 0.66 -1.27 -7.58
N PHE A 457 1.45 -0.77 -8.54
CA PHE A 457 2.91 -0.87 -8.51
C PHE A 457 3.54 -0.16 -7.31
N GLY A 458 2.87 0.82 -6.70
CA GLY A 458 3.39 1.56 -5.55
C GLY A 458 3.82 0.67 -4.39
N PHE A 459 3.06 -0.40 -4.10
CA PHE A 459 3.43 -1.37 -3.07
C PHE A 459 4.72 -2.13 -3.38
N GLN A 460 5.11 -2.25 -4.65
CA GLN A 460 6.41 -2.83 -5.00
C GLN A 460 7.54 -1.89 -4.55
N ALA A 461 7.44 -0.59 -4.88
CA ALA A 461 8.46 0.38 -4.54
C ALA A 461 8.58 0.58 -3.02
N TRP A 462 7.46 0.81 -2.32
CA TRP A 462 7.47 1.05 -0.88
C TRP A 462 8.02 -0.12 -0.06
N ALA A 463 7.60 -1.35 -0.34
CA ALA A 463 8.09 -2.49 0.40
C ALA A 463 9.56 -2.77 0.09
N MET A 464 9.95 -2.72 -1.19
CA MET A 464 11.33 -3.06 -1.58
C MET A 464 12.34 -1.98 -1.17
N GLU A 465 11.91 -0.74 -0.97
CA GLU A 465 12.71 0.31 -0.32
C GLU A 465 13.14 -0.12 1.09
N ARG A 466 12.19 -0.59 1.91
CA ARG A 466 12.46 -1.07 3.28
C ARG A 466 13.41 -2.26 3.29
N PHE A 467 13.29 -3.16 2.30
CA PHE A 467 14.24 -4.26 2.09
C PHE A 467 15.63 -3.75 1.67
N ALA A 468 15.71 -2.76 0.78
CA ALA A 468 16.96 -2.16 0.33
C ALA A 468 17.72 -1.48 1.48
N GLU A 469 17.00 -0.76 2.34
CA GLU A 469 17.56 -0.15 3.55
C GLU A 469 18.03 -1.21 4.56
N TYR A 470 17.22 -2.25 4.80
CA TYR A 470 17.63 -3.38 5.65
C TYR A 470 18.89 -4.07 5.11
N TYR A 471 18.96 -4.32 3.80
CA TYR A 471 20.15 -4.87 3.14
C TYR A 471 21.35 -3.93 3.28
N TYR A 472 21.15 -2.63 3.09
CA TYR A 472 22.19 -1.63 3.25
C TYR A 472 22.78 -1.65 4.66
N GLU A 473 21.94 -1.68 5.70
CA GLU A 473 22.40 -1.73 7.09
C GLU A 473 23.12 -3.04 7.42
N THR A 474 22.54 -4.17 7.04
CA THR A 474 22.94 -5.46 7.60
C THR A 474 23.80 -6.31 6.69
N GLY A 475 23.76 -6.06 5.37
CA GLY A 475 24.31 -6.97 4.36
C GLY A 475 23.60 -8.33 4.30
N ASN A 476 22.36 -8.43 4.81
CA ASN A 476 21.61 -9.69 4.84
C ASN A 476 21.51 -10.30 3.44
N THR A 477 21.92 -11.56 3.32
CA THR A 477 22.02 -12.26 2.03
C THR A 477 20.67 -12.65 1.43
N THR A 478 19.65 -12.90 2.27
CA THR A 478 18.28 -13.16 1.80
C THR A 478 17.67 -11.90 1.20
N ALA A 479 17.78 -10.76 1.91
CA ALA A 479 17.33 -9.47 1.40
C ALA A 479 18.06 -9.13 0.08
N LYS A 480 19.38 -9.37 0.02
CA LYS A 480 20.15 -9.20 -1.22
C LYS A 480 19.59 -10.04 -2.37
N ALA A 481 19.34 -11.33 -2.16
CA ALA A 481 18.85 -12.22 -3.22
C ALA A 481 17.47 -11.79 -3.75
N LEU A 482 16.58 -11.36 -2.84
CA LEU A 482 15.28 -10.80 -3.20
C LEU A 482 15.43 -9.53 -4.05
N LEU A 483 16.27 -8.59 -3.59
CA LEU A 483 16.55 -7.33 -4.28
C LEU A 483 17.22 -7.54 -5.64
N ASP A 484 18.21 -8.44 -5.75
CA ASP A 484 18.91 -8.71 -7.01
C ASP A 484 17.91 -9.08 -8.12
N LYS A 485 16.94 -9.95 -7.81
CA LYS A 485 15.92 -10.36 -8.77
C LYS A 485 14.89 -9.26 -9.03
N TRP A 486 14.39 -8.60 -7.98
CA TRP A 486 13.39 -7.54 -8.11
C TRP A 486 13.93 -6.34 -8.89
N ILE A 487 15.17 -5.92 -8.63
CA ILE A 487 15.81 -4.77 -9.31
C ILE A 487 16.07 -5.07 -10.78
N ALA A 488 16.47 -6.30 -11.11
CA ALA A 488 16.60 -6.71 -12.51
C ALA A 488 15.26 -6.55 -13.25
N TRP A 489 14.15 -6.98 -12.64
CA TRP A 489 12.82 -6.79 -13.18
C TRP A 489 12.43 -5.31 -13.26
N ALA A 490 12.51 -4.56 -12.16
CA ALA A 490 12.11 -3.15 -12.09
C ALA A 490 12.84 -2.28 -13.13
N LYS A 491 14.14 -2.51 -13.35
CA LYS A 491 14.91 -1.86 -14.42
C LYS A 491 14.38 -2.21 -15.80
N SER A 492 14.03 -3.47 -16.05
CA SER A 492 13.54 -3.93 -17.36
C SER A 492 12.20 -3.32 -17.77
N VAL A 493 11.39 -2.93 -16.79
CA VAL A 493 10.05 -2.36 -17.00
C VAL A 493 10.01 -0.83 -16.83
N THR A 494 11.10 -0.21 -16.40
CA THR A 494 11.24 1.26 -16.32
C THR A 494 11.79 1.82 -17.63
N LYS A 495 11.16 2.86 -18.16
CA LYS A 495 11.56 3.49 -19.43
C LYS A 495 11.99 4.93 -19.22
N LEU A 496 13.13 5.28 -19.81
CA LEU A 496 13.61 6.66 -19.92
C LEU A 496 13.39 7.12 -21.37
N ASN A 497 12.49 8.08 -21.57
CA ASN A 497 12.09 8.51 -22.92
C ASN A 497 13.07 9.54 -23.50
N SER A 498 13.20 9.62 -24.82
CA SER A 498 14.14 10.55 -25.45
C SER A 498 13.77 12.03 -25.31
N ASP A 499 12.52 12.33 -24.97
CA ASP A 499 12.01 13.69 -24.74
C ASP A 499 12.29 14.23 -23.33
N GLY A 500 12.96 13.44 -22.48
CA GLY A 500 13.28 13.77 -21.10
C GLY A 500 12.19 13.39 -20.10
N THR A 501 11.09 12.74 -20.52
CA THR A 501 10.12 12.10 -19.61
C THR A 501 10.56 10.68 -19.25
N TYR A 502 9.79 9.99 -18.41
CA TYR A 502 9.99 8.59 -18.07
C TYR A 502 8.65 7.86 -18.02
N ALA A 503 8.67 6.55 -17.84
CA ALA A 503 7.49 5.76 -17.55
C ALA A 503 7.86 4.59 -16.64
N ILE A 504 7.18 4.47 -15.51
CA ILE A 504 7.25 3.32 -14.60
C ILE A 504 5.95 2.51 -14.69
N PRO A 505 5.91 1.23 -14.29
CA PRO A 505 4.65 0.51 -14.18
C PRO A 505 3.63 1.25 -13.30
N SER A 506 2.36 1.19 -13.66
CA SER A 506 1.27 1.72 -12.83
C SER A 506 0.40 0.59 -12.33
N THR A 507 -0.33 -0.06 -13.25
CA THR A 507 -1.18 -1.21 -12.98
C THR A 507 -0.43 -2.50 -13.31
N LEU A 508 -0.49 -3.44 -12.38
CA LEU A 508 0.00 -4.81 -12.49
C LEU A 508 -1.19 -5.76 -12.61
N ASN A 509 -0.94 -6.93 -13.16
CA ASN A 509 -1.85 -8.06 -13.15
C ASN A 509 -1.08 -9.34 -12.80
N TRP A 510 -1.77 -10.27 -12.14
CA TRP A 510 -1.16 -11.48 -11.58
C TRP A 510 -1.80 -12.75 -12.15
N SER A 511 -1.00 -13.81 -12.30
CA SER A 511 -1.51 -15.13 -12.64
C SER A 511 -0.67 -16.24 -12.03
N GLY A 512 -1.32 -17.38 -11.77
CA GLY A 512 -0.73 -18.51 -11.08
C GLY A 512 -0.52 -18.24 -9.59
N GLN A 513 0.35 -19.03 -8.96
CA GLN A 513 0.46 -19.08 -7.50
C GLN A 513 1.87 -19.52 -7.05
N PRO A 514 2.26 -19.25 -5.79
CA PRO A 514 3.46 -19.82 -5.20
C PRO A 514 3.56 -21.35 -5.36
N SER A 515 4.79 -21.84 -5.51
CA SER A 515 5.06 -23.23 -5.88
C SER A 515 4.95 -24.24 -4.72
N VAL A 516 4.94 -23.77 -3.48
CA VAL A 516 5.04 -24.62 -2.28
C VAL A 516 4.18 -24.09 -1.14
N ASN A 517 3.78 -25.00 -0.25
CA ASN A 517 3.40 -24.63 1.10
C ASN A 517 4.66 -24.23 1.87
N TRP A 518 4.70 -23.00 2.37
CA TRP A 518 5.78 -22.52 3.20
C TRP A 518 5.53 -22.88 4.66
N THR A 519 6.48 -23.54 5.29
CA THR A 519 6.43 -23.95 6.70
C THR A 519 7.77 -23.63 7.38
N ALA A 520 7.89 -23.90 8.68
CA ALA A 520 9.17 -23.81 9.39
C ALA A 520 10.29 -24.68 8.79
N SER A 521 9.94 -25.70 7.99
CA SER A 521 10.90 -26.59 7.32
C SER A 521 11.26 -26.14 5.89
N THR A 522 10.51 -25.20 5.32
CA THR A 522 10.73 -24.73 3.95
C THR A 522 11.86 -23.71 3.91
N THR A 523 12.81 -23.88 3.00
CA THR A 523 13.98 -22.99 2.87
C THR A 523 13.98 -22.16 1.59
N SER A 524 13.18 -22.54 0.59
CA SER A 524 13.12 -21.89 -0.72
C SER A 524 11.81 -22.21 -1.45
N ALA A 525 11.37 -21.31 -2.33
CA ALA A 525 10.29 -21.53 -3.28
C ALA A 525 10.80 -21.28 -4.71
N ASN A 526 10.38 -22.10 -5.68
CA ASN A 526 10.73 -21.92 -7.09
C ASN A 526 9.48 -21.62 -7.91
N ASN A 527 9.04 -20.36 -7.86
CA ASN A 527 7.76 -19.91 -8.37
C ASN A 527 7.74 -19.72 -9.89
N THR A 528 8.02 -20.79 -10.63
CA THR A 528 8.04 -20.79 -12.11
C THR A 528 6.67 -20.56 -12.75
N ASN A 529 5.58 -20.76 -11.99
CA ASN A 529 4.21 -20.58 -12.47
C ASN A 529 3.55 -19.31 -11.91
N LEU A 530 4.23 -18.50 -11.10
CA LEU A 530 3.70 -17.25 -10.57
C LEU A 530 4.22 -16.10 -11.44
N HIS A 531 3.30 -15.40 -12.11
CA HIS A 531 3.64 -14.40 -13.11
C HIS A 531 3.03 -13.04 -12.80
N VAL A 532 3.81 -12.00 -13.08
CA VAL A 532 3.37 -10.60 -13.09
C VAL A 532 3.36 -10.07 -14.52
N THR A 533 2.36 -9.25 -14.85
CA THR A 533 2.31 -8.48 -16.11
C THR A 533 2.11 -7.02 -15.81
N VAL A 534 2.89 -6.14 -16.46
CA VAL A 534 2.65 -4.69 -16.44
C VAL A 534 1.55 -4.37 -17.44
N VAL A 535 0.41 -3.86 -16.96
CA VAL A 535 -0.77 -3.54 -17.77
C VAL A 535 -0.58 -2.19 -18.45
N ASP A 536 -0.14 -1.19 -17.69
CA ASP A 536 0.11 0.16 -18.16
C ASP A 536 1.24 0.83 -17.36
N THR A 537 1.54 2.08 -17.73
CA THR A 537 2.64 2.85 -17.15
C THR A 537 2.19 4.26 -16.80
N THR A 538 2.85 4.85 -15.80
CA THR A 538 2.59 6.20 -15.30
C THR A 538 3.88 7.02 -15.18
N THR A 539 3.71 8.32 -14.96
CA THR A 539 4.74 9.27 -14.54
C THR A 539 4.57 9.67 -13.07
N ASP A 540 3.91 8.83 -12.25
CA ASP A 540 3.73 9.05 -10.82
C ASP A 540 5.07 9.41 -10.16
N VAL A 541 5.14 10.64 -9.68
CA VAL A 541 6.35 11.26 -9.15
C VAL A 541 6.72 10.71 -7.78
N GLY A 542 5.73 10.37 -6.94
CA GLY A 542 5.97 9.81 -5.61
C GLY A 542 6.50 8.39 -5.69
N ILE A 543 5.85 7.53 -6.48
CA ILE A 543 6.31 6.14 -6.67
C ILE A 543 7.63 6.07 -7.43
N SER A 544 7.87 7.00 -8.36
CA SER A 544 9.18 7.11 -9.01
C SER A 544 10.30 7.51 -8.05
N ALA A 545 10.01 8.36 -7.05
CA ALA A 545 10.95 8.69 -5.99
C ALA A 545 11.22 7.50 -5.05
N ALA A 546 10.19 6.75 -4.63
CA ALA A 546 10.37 5.53 -3.85
C ALA A 546 11.18 4.45 -4.61
N LEU A 547 10.94 4.30 -5.91
CA LEU A 547 11.77 3.46 -6.79
C LEU A 547 13.23 3.95 -6.83
N ALA A 548 13.44 5.26 -6.95
CA ALA A 548 14.78 5.85 -6.91
C ALA A 548 15.49 5.56 -5.57
N LYS A 549 14.84 5.77 -4.42
CA LYS A 549 15.37 5.44 -3.08
C LYS A 549 15.78 3.97 -2.99
N THR A 550 14.90 3.06 -3.42
CA THR A 550 15.17 1.62 -3.47
C THR A 550 16.46 1.30 -4.24
N LEU A 551 16.58 1.87 -5.45
CA LEU A 551 17.76 1.70 -6.31
C LEU A 551 19.03 2.31 -5.70
N LEU A 552 18.93 3.45 -5.03
CA LEU A 552 20.05 4.13 -4.37
C LEU A 552 20.58 3.31 -3.19
N TYR A 553 19.72 2.88 -2.26
CA TYR A 553 20.13 2.06 -1.11
C TYR A 553 20.73 0.72 -1.55
N TYR A 554 20.10 0.05 -2.52
CA TYR A 554 20.67 -1.18 -3.09
C TYR A 554 22.04 -0.94 -3.72
N SER A 555 22.17 0.10 -4.56
CA SER A 555 23.43 0.44 -5.24
C SER A 555 24.53 0.76 -4.23
N ALA A 556 24.22 1.50 -3.17
CA ALA A 556 25.17 1.89 -2.13
C ALA A 556 25.79 0.67 -1.43
N LYS A 557 25.04 -0.42 -1.28
CA LYS A 557 25.53 -1.66 -0.68
C LYS A 557 26.14 -2.65 -1.68
N SER A 558 25.52 -2.79 -2.85
CA SER A 558 25.90 -3.79 -3.86
C SER A 558 27.04 -3.34 -4.78
N GLY A 559 27.23 -2.02 -4.94
CA GLY A 559 28.12 -1.44 -5.95
C GLY A 559 27.52 -1.38 -7.36
N ASP A 560 26.25 -1.73 -7.55
CA ASP A 560 25.58 -1.68 -8.85
C ASP A 560 25.34 -0.24 -9.31
N THR A 561 26.30 0.30 -10.07
CA THR A 561 26.26 1.68 -10.56
C THR A 561 25.09 1.94 -11.52
N ALA A 562 24.58 0.92 -12.22
CA ALA A 562 23.46 1.10 -13.14
C ALA A 562 22.15 1.42 -12.40
N SER A 563 21.96 0.88 -11.17
CA SER A 563 20.83 1.26 -10.32
C SER A 563 20.92 2.72 -9.90
N ARG A 564 22.10 3.17 -9.45
CA ARG A 564 22.33 4.58 -9.12
C ARG A 564 22.07 5.50 -10.31
N THR A 565 22.58 5.17 -11.50
CA THR A 565 22.36 6.00 -12.70
C THR A 565 20.87 6.10 -13.05
N LEU A 566 20.13 4.99 -12.99
CA LEU A 566 18.68 5.02 -13.25
C LEU A 566 17.95 5.88 -12.22
N ALA A 567 18.27 5.75 -10.93
CA ALA A 567 17.67 6.57 -9.88
C ALA A 567 17.93 8.07 -10.10
N GLN A 568 19.16 8.45 -10.41
CA GLN A 568 19.53 9.84 -10.70
C GLN A 568 18.80 10.37 -11.94
N GLU A 569 18.68 9.57 -13.00
CA GLU A 569 17.90 9.94 -14.20
C GLU A 569 16.42 10.17 -13.89
N LEU A 570 15.79 9.33 -13.05
CA LEU A 570 14.40 9.54 -12.62
C LEU A 570 14.26 10.87 -11.87
N LEU A 571 15.14 11.14 -10.89
CA LEU A 571 15.13 12.38 -10.10
C LEU A 571 15.39 13.63 -10.96
N ASP A 572 16.36 13.56 -11.87
CA ASP A 572 16.69 14.67 -12.77
C ASP A 572 15.54 14.97 -13.74
N ARG A 573 14.91 13.94 -14.31
CA ARG A 573 13.75 14.11 -15.19
C ARG A 573 12.56 14.68 -14.44
N MET A 574 12.31 14.23 -13.20
CA MET A 574 11.28 14.81 -12.34
C MET A 574 11.50 16.30 -12.11
N ALA A 575 12.70 16.67 -11.63
CA ALA A 575 13.04 18.06 -11.40
C ALA A 575 12.92 18.93 -12.66
N ASN A 576 13.30 18.39 -13.83
CA ASN A 576 13.30 19.14 -15.09
C ASN A 576 11.93 19.23 -15.78
N LYS A 577 11.02 18.28 -15.56
CA LYS A 577 9.75 18.18 -16.30
C LYS A 577 8.51 18.50 -15.48
N TYR A 578 8.57 18.30 -14.16
CA TYR A 578 7.39 18.24 -13.30
C TYR A 578 7.44 19.22 -12.13
N THR A 579 8.48 20.07 -12.03
CA THR A 579 8.53 21.11 -11.00
C THR A 579 7.57 22.26 -11.31
N ASP A 580 6.80 22.68 -10.31
CA ASP A 580 5.99 23.90 -10.35
C ASP A 580 6.19 24.78 -9.09
N SER A 581 5.28 25.71 -8.81
CA SER A 581 5.39 26.61 -7.66
C SER A 581 5.21 25.93 -6.30
N LEU A 582 4.43 24.84 -6.23
CA LEU A 582 4.08 24.15 -4.98
C LEU A 582 5.01 22.99 -4.69
N GLY A 583 5.56 22.35 -5.72
CA GLY A 583 6.39 21.16 -5.54
C GLY A 583 6.82 20.55 -6.86
N ILE A 584 6.64 19.24 -6.97
CA ILE A 584 6.87 18.43 -8.16
C ILE A 584 5.62 17.57 -8.39
N SER A 585 4.87 17.88 -9.45
CA SER A 585 3.62 17.21 -9.79
C SER A 585 3.56 16.86 -11.28
N SER A 586 2.97 15.71 -11.60
CA SER A 586 2.74 15.31 -13.00
C SER A 586 1.25 15.31 -13.34
N PRO A 587 0.86 15.63 -14.58
CA PRO A 587 -0.55 15.56 -14.98
C PRO A 587 -1.13 14.14 -14.90
N GLU A 588 -2.17 13.97 -14.10
CA GLU A 588 -2.88 12.71 -13.89
C GLU A 588 -4.33 12.83 -14.38
N ILE A 589 -4.77 11.91 -15.24
CA ILE A 589 -6.15 11.84 -15.72
C ILE A 589 -6.98 11.00 -14.75
N ARG A 590 -7.99 11.62 -14.13
CA ARG A 590 -8.87 10.99 -13.15
C ARG A 590 -10.14 10.45 -13.80
N SER A 591 -9.97 9.38 -14.58
CA SER A 591 -11.10 8.73 -15.29
C SER A 591 -12.11 8.11 -14.33
N ASP A 592 -11.64 7.72 -13.15
CA ASP A 592 -12.39 7.19 -12.02
C ASP A 592 -13.34 8.22 -11.38
N TYR A 593 -13.18 9.52 -11.66
CA TYR A 593 -14.08 10.57 -11.15
C TYR A 593 -15.48 10.57 -11.79
N ASN A 594 -15.76 9.64 -12.71
CA ASN A 594 -17.13 9.34 -13.12
C ASN A 594 -17.94 8.74 -11.96
N GLN A 595 -17.27 8.15 -10.96
CA GLN A 595 -17.87 7.51 -9.80
C GLN A 595 -18.37 8.49 -8.73
N PHE A 596 -18.22 9.81 -8.91
CA PHE A 596 -18.86 10.78 -8.01
C PHE A 596 -20.39 10.63 -7.94
N ASN A 597 -21.01 10.06 -8.98
CA ASN A 597 -22.44 9.74 -9.01
C ASN A 597 -22.77 8.29 -8.65
N ASP A 598 -21.77 7.48 -8.28
CA ASP A 598 -22.00 6.07 -7.94
C ASP A 598 -22.63 5.94 -6.56
N SER A 599 -23.43 4.87 -6.39
CA SER A 599 -24.14 4.61 -5.15
C SER A 599 -23.19 4.13 -4.04
N VAL A 600 -23.39 4.63 -2.82
CA VAL A 600 -22.68 4.15 -1.61
C VAL A 600 -23.33 2.90 -0.98
N SER A 601 -24.32 2.31 -1.66
CA SER A 601 -24.95 1.02 -1.30
C SER A 601 -25.55 0.96 0.11
N ILE A 602 -26.42 1.91 0.47
CA ILE A 602 -27.14 1.91 1.75
C ILE A 602 -28.30 0.90 1.73
N PRO A 603 -28.46 0.04 2.76
CA PRO A 603 -29.54 -0.95 2.83
C PRO A 603 -30.94 -0.36 2.65
N SER A 604 -31.81 -1.10 1.96
CA SER A 604 -33.20 -0.68 1.77
C SER A 604 -33.92 -0.55 3.12
N GLY A 605 -34.59 0.58 3.33
CA GLY A 605 -35.30 0.89 4.58
C GLY A 605 -34.43 1.56 5.65
N TRP A 606 -33.10 1.59 5.49
CA TRP A 606 -32.25 2.42 6.35
C TRP A 606 -32.26 3.87 5.85
N THR A 607 -32.48 4.82 6.76
CA THR A 607 -32.40 6.25 6.48
C THR A 607 -31.66 6.97 7.60
N GLY A 608 -30.90 8.00 7.25
CA GLY A 608 -30.11 8.76 8.22
C GLY A 608 -29.78 10.17 7.77
N THR A 609 -29.01 10.89 8.58
CA THR A 609 -28.50 12.23 8.24
C THR A 609 -27.07 12.38 8.77
N ASN A 610 -26.15 12.82 7.93
CA ASN A 610 -24.76 13.09 8.34
C ASN A 610 -24.59 14.51 8.90
N ALA A 611 -23.38 14.85 9.34
CA ALA A 611 -23.10 16.15 9.94
C ALA A 611 -23.13 17.34 8.96
N GLN A 612 -23.08 17.09 7.64
CA GLN A 612 -23.31 18.11 6.62
C GLN A 612 -24.81 18.37 6.35
N GLY A 613 -25.71 17.59 6.98
CA GLY A 613 -27.14 17.67 6.76
C GLY A 613 -27.64 16.88 5.54
N ALA A 614 -26.78 16.06 4.92
CA ALA A 614 -27.18 15.22 3.80
C ALA A 614 -28.08 14.08 4.28
N THR A 615 -29.18 13.85 3.57
CA THR A 615 -30.03 12.67 3.80
C THR A 615 -29.35 11.44 3.23
N LEU A 616 -29.24 10.40 4.05
CA LEU A 616 -28.67 9.12 3.69
C LEU A 616 -29.79 8.10 3.53
N ASN A 617 -29.86 7.41 2.39
CA ASN A 617 -30.83 6.36 2.08
C ASN A 617 -30.36 5.52 0.87
N SER A 618 -31.17 4.59 0.39
CA SER A 618 -30.82 3.70 -0.74
C SER A 618 -30.55 4.40 -2.09
N SER A 619 -30.84 5.70 -2.21
CA SER A 619 -30.52 6.51 -3.40
C SER A 619 -29.27 7.38 -3.24
N THR A 620 -28.61 7.31 -2.07
CA THR A 620 -27.39 8.08 -1.81
C THR A 620 -26.27 7.64 -2.74
N THR A 621 -25.66 8.63 -3.37
CA THR A 621 -24.41 8.56 -4.12
C THR A 621 -23.26 9.20 -3.34
N PHE A 622 -22.02 8.92 -3.77
CA PHE A 622 -20.80 9.51 -3.20
C PHE A 622 -20.92 11.03 -3.04
N LEU A 623 -21.33 11.73 -4.10
CA LEU A 623 -21.53 13.18 -4.10
C LEU A 623 -22.69 13.65 -3.20
N THR A 624 -23.82 12.93 -3.18
CA THR A 624 -24.98 13.38 -2.38
C THR A 624 -24.76 13.25 -0.88
N GLU A 625 -23.94 12.28 -0.45
CA GLU A 625 -23.46 12.21 0.94
C GLU A 625 -22.52 13.37 1.27
N ARG A 626 -21.75 13.84 0.29
CA ARG A 626 -20.67 14.83 0.46
C ARG A 626 -20.99 16.14 -0.28
N PRO A 627 -22.12 16.83 0.01
CA PRO A 627 -22.59 17.95 -0.80
C PRO A 627 -21.62 19.14 -0.82
N LYS A 628 -20.76 19.31 0.19
CA LYS A 628 -19.73 20.36 0.20
C LYS A 628 -18.73 20.25 -0.94
N TYR A 629 -18.58 19.10 -1.60
CA TYR A 629 -17.74 18.99 -2.79
C TYR A 629 -18.15 19.96 -3.90
N GLN A 630 -19.45 20.29 -3.99
CA GLN A 630 -19.95 21.24 -4.99
C GLN A 630 -19.44 22.67 -4.78
N GLN A 631 -18.85 22.96 -3.62
CA GLN A 631 -18.25 24.26 -3.28
C GLN A 631 -16.74 24.28 -3.58
N ASP A 632 -16.15 23.13 -3.90
CA ASP A 632 -14.74 23.03 -4.24
C ASP A 632 -14.46 23.74 -5.58
N SER A 633 -13.41 24.56 -5.60
CA SER A 633 -13.03 25.33 -6.78
C SER A 633 -12.75 24.48 -8.02
N ALA A 634 -12.27 23.25 -7.83
CA ALA A 634 -11.97 22.32 -8.91
C ALA A 634 -13.16 21.44 -9.31
N PHE A 635 -14.28 21.47 -8.57
CA PHE A 635 -15.44 20.63 -8.84
C PHE A 635 -16.06 20.90 -10.21
N SER A 636 -15.94 22.12 -10.74
CA SER A 636 -16.37 22.46 -12.10
C SER A 636 -15.77 21.55 -13.18
N LYS A 637 -14.52 21.06 -13.00
CA LYS A 637 -13.89 20.08 -13.90
C LYS A 637 -14.59 18.73 -13.83
N VAL A 638 -14.88 18.25 -12.62
CA VAL A 638 -15.60 16.99 -12.38
C VAL A 638 -17.02 17.08 -12.92
N GLN A 639 -17.73 18.17 -12.63
CA GLN A 639 -19.09 18.39 -13.12
C GLN A 639 -19.15 18.38 -14.66
N SER A 640 -18.14 18.94 -15.33
CA SER A 640 -18.02 18.86 -16.79
C SER A 640 -17.89 17.41 -17.27
N TYR A 641 -17.07 16.61 -16.60
CA TYR A 641 -16.92 15.18 -16.91
C TYR A 641 -18.22 14.39 -16.69
N LEU A 642 -18.89 14.60 -15.55
CA LEU A 642 -20.19 13.98 -15.25
C LEU A 642 -21.29 14.37 -16.26
N ASN A 643 -21.16 15.52 -16.92
CA ASN A 643 -22.05 15.98 -17.98
C ASN A 643 -21.69 15.42 -19.38
N GLY A 644 -20.78 14.44 -19.46
CA GLY A 644 -20.34 13.81 -20.71
C GLY A 644 -19.09 14.45 -21.35
N GLY A 645 -18.38 15.31 -20.61
CA GLY A 645 -17.08 15.86 -21.01
C GLY A 645 -15.94 14.83 -20.97
N ALA A 646 -14.71 15.29 -21.19
CA ALA A 646 -13.52 14.45 -21.01
C ALA A 646 -13.18 14.27 -19.52
N ALA A 647 -12.53 13.16 -19.18
CA ALA A 647 -12.01 12.93 -17.83
C ALA A 647 -11.09 14.08 -17.39
N PRO A 648 -11.22 14.57 -16.15
CA PRO A 648 -10.49 15.74 -15.70
C PRO A 648 -9.02 15.39 -15.43
N THR A 649 -8.14 16.36 -15.69
CA THR A 649 -6.71 16.27 -15.38
C THR A 649 -6.36 17.15 -14.19
N PHE A 650 -5.54 16.61 -13.29
CA PHE A 650 -5.05 17.26 -12.09
C PHE A 650 -3.52 17.13 -11.99
N ASN A 651 -2.91 18.08 -11.30
CA ASN A 651 -1.53 18.03 -10.85
C ASN A 651 -1.61 18.03 -9.33
N TYR A 652 -1.37 16.88 -8.71
CA TYR A 652 -1.52 16.73 -7.27
C TYR A 652 -0.19 16.88 -6.54
N HIS A 653 -0.24 17.58 -5.41
CA HIS A 653 0.85 17.75 -4.46
C HIS A 653 0.52 16.94 -3.21
N ARG A 654 0.55 15.61 -3.35
CA ARG A 654 0.36 14.68 -2.23
C ARG A 654 1.53 14.83 -1.27
N PHE A 655 1.25 15.02 0.01
CA PHE A 655 2.29 15.28 1.01
C PHE A 655 3.34 14.17 1.05
N TRP A 656 2.90 12.90 1.02
CA TRP A 656 3.79 11.75 1.02
C TRP A 656 4.70 11.72 -0.21
N ALA A 657 4.18 12.07 -1.39
CA ALA A 657 4.94 12.05 -2.63
C ALA A 657 6.03 13.11 -2.63
N GLU A 658 5.70 14.33 -2.19
CA GLU A 658 6.65 15.43 -2.08
C GLU A 658 7.73 15.16 -1.03
N ALA A 659 7.36 14.54 0.10
CA ALA A 659 8.31 14.05 1.09
C ALA A 659 9.25 12.99 0.50
N ASP A 660 8.74 11.99 -0.23
CA ASP A 660 9.55 10.96 -0.86
C ASP A 660 10.51 11.54 -1.92
N ILE A 661 10.05 12.47 -2.75
CA ILE A 661 10.89 13.14 -3.74
C ILE A 661 12.02 13.93 -3.05
N ALA A 662 11.71 14.65 -1.97
CA ALA A 662 12.70 15.38 -1.20
C ALA A 662 13.75 14.40 -0.65
N MET A 663 13.32 13.35 0.06
CA MET A 663 14.21 12.35 0.66
C MET A 663 15.06 11.63 -0.39
N ALA A 664 14.49 11.26 -1.53
CA ALA A 664 15.22 10.62 -2.62
C ALA A 664 16.35 11.48 -3.17
N ASN A 665 16.17 12.81 -3.24
CA ASN A 665 17.24 13.73 -3.59
C ASN A 665 18.33 13.74 -2.50
N ALA A 666 17.97 13.85 -1.21
CA ALA A 666 18.94 13.80 -0.13
C ALA A 666 19.76 12.50 -0.11
N ASP A 667 19.12 11.36 -0.37
CA ASP A 667 19.75 10.03 -0.38
C ASP A 667 20.89 9.91 -1.40
N VAL A 668 20.84 10.62 -2.54
CA VAL A 668 21.93 10.61 -3.53
C VAL A 668 23.25 11.05 -2.89
N ASP A 669 23.26 12.15 -2.16
CA ASP A 669 24.47 12.65 -1.53
C ASP A 669 24.78 11.93 -0.21
N MET A 670 23.75 11.58 0.56
CA MET A 670 23.91 10.83 1.81
C MET A 670 24.57 9.47 1.61
N LEU A 671 24.28 8.79 0.51
CA LEU A 671 24.80 7.46 0.22
C LEU A 671 26.10 7.46 -0.58
N PHE A 672 26.36 8.49 -1.40
CA PHE A 672 27.45 8.46 -2.37
C PHE A 672 28.45 9.62 -2.28
N ASN A 673 28.24 10.59 -1.38
CA ASN A 673 29.11 11.77 -1.25
C ASN A 673 29.82 11.86 0.11
N SER A 674 29.97 10.73 0.81
CA SER A 674 30.90 10.69 1.94
C SER A 674 32.33 10.82 1.43
N THR A 675 32.99 11.92 1.75
CA THR A 675 34.44 12.04 1.66
C THR A 675 35.09 11.00 2.58
N THR A 676 35.25 9.77 2.10
CA THR A 676 36.40 8.97 2.51
C THR A 676 37.60 9.72 1.96
N THR A 677 38.39 10.37 2.82
CA THR A 677 39.71 10.90 2.43
C THR A 677 40.47 9.78 1.72
N PRO A 678 40.69 9.84 0.40
CA PRO A 678 41.60 8.92 -0.24
C PRO A 678 42.99 9.34 0.25
N THR A 679 43.73 8.42 0.86
CA THR A 679 45.18 8.61 1.03
C THR A 679 45.75 8.91 -0.35
N ALA A 680 46.15 10.16 -0.56
CA ALA A 680 46.68 10.63 -1.83
C ALA A 680 47.95 9.85 -2.15
N THR A 681 47.87 8.94 -3.13
CA THR A 681 49.06 8.53 -3.89
C THR A 681 49.14 9.46 -5.08
N ALA A 682 50.06 10.41 -5.01
CA ALA A 682 50.30 11.40 -6.04
C ALA A 682 50.68 10.72 -7.37
N THR A 683 49.88 10.98 -8.41
CA THR A 683 50.34 10.84 -9.80
C THR A 683 49.95 12.09 -10.59
N THR A 684 50.97 12.72 -11.15
CA THR A 684 50.95 14.00 -11.86
C THR A 684 50.40 13.81 -13.28
N PRO A 685 49.45 14.63 -13.78
CA PRO A 685 49.10 14.66 -15.19
C PRO A 685 49.82 15.81 -15.91
N THR A 686 50.61 15.48 -16.92
CA THR A 686 51.19 16.42 -17.89
C THR A 686 50.14 16.76 -18.95
N ALA A 687 49.86 18.05 -19.12
CA ALA A 687 49.00 18.57 -20.19
C ALA A 687 49.74 18.55 -21.54
N THR A 688 49.06 18.17 -22.62
CA THR A 688 49.51 18.44 -23.99
C THR A 688 48.32 18.89 -24.83
N ALA A 689 48.46 20.07 -25.43
CA ALA A 689 47.49 20.70 -26.31
C ALA A 689 47.58 20.15 -27.73
N THR A 690 46.45 19.93 -28.40
CA THR A 690 46.38 19.81 -29.87
C THR A 690 45.10 20.44 -30.44
N THR A 691 45.28 21.07 -31.59
CA THR A 691 44.42 21.99 -32.36
C THR A 691 43.45 21.21 -33.29
N PRO A 692 42.28 21.75 -33.70
CA PRO A 692 41.27 20.99 -34.45
C PRO A 692 41.52 20.98 -35.97
N THR A 693 41.17 19.86 -36.64
CA THR A 693 41.10 19.75 -38.10
C THR A 693 39.74 19.17 -38.50
N ALA A 694 39.12 19.75 -39.53
CA ALA A 694 37.80 19.42 -40.05
C ALA A 694 37.85 18.42 -41.24
N THR A 695 36.68 17.79 -41.48
CA THR A 695 36.13 17.22 -42.74
C THR A 695 36.04 15.69 -42.80
N ALA A 696 34.80 15.16 -42.89
CA ALA A 696 34.36 14.24 -43.94
C ALA A 696 32.84 13.99 -43.88
N THR A 697 32.19 14.16 -45.02
CA THR A 697 30.77 13.92 -45.32
C THR A 697 30.46 12.42 -45.39
N ALA A 698 29.33 11.99 -44.82
CA ALA A 698 28.79 10.63 -44.99
C ALA A 698 27.46 10.66 -45.74
N THR A 699 27.36 9.76 -46.70
CA THR A 699 26.33 9.63 -47.73
C THR A 699 25.10 8.88 -47.21
N ASN A 700 23.91 9.46 -47.34
CA ASN A 700 22.64 8.80 -47.02
C ASN A 700 22.30 7.75 -48.09
N THR A 701 22.08 6.51 -47.65
CA THR A 701 21.49 5.45 -48.48
C THR A 701 20.02 5.30 -48.11
N ALA A 702 19.13 5.59 -49.06
CA ALA A 702 17.68 5.47 -48.90
C ALA A 702 17.27 3.99 -48.80
N THR A 703 16.58 3.64 -47.73
CA THR A 703 15.86 2.36 -47.58
C THR A 703 14.36 2.65 -47.67
N ALA A 704 13.63 1.78 -48.37
CA ALA A 704 12.25 1.97 -48.79
C ALA A 704 11.30 2.44 -47.66
N THR A 705 10.59 3.53 -47.92
CA THR A 705 9.48 4.03 -47.10
C THR A 705 8.30 3.06 -47.14
N THR A 706 8.15 2.25 -46.10
CA THR A 706 6.82 1.76 -45.70
C THR A 706 6.04 2.97 -45.21
N THR A 707 4.91 3.29 -45.84
CA THR A 707 3.98 4.31 -45.35
C THR A 707 3.70 4.04 -43.86
N PRO A 708 3.90 5.02 -42.95
CA PRO A 708 3.63 4.81 -41.53
C PRO A 708 2.18 4.34 -41.33
N ALA A 709 2.00 3.25 -40.58
CA ALA A 709 0.69 2.79 -40.16
C ALA A 709 -0.04 3.93 -39.42
N THR A 710 -1.18 4.36 -39.96
CA THR A 710 -1.99 5.46 -39.39
C THR A 710 -2.94 5.00 -38.30
N CYS A 711 -2.73 3.79 -37.77
CA CYS A 711 -3.48 3.23 -36.64
C CYS A 711 -2.63 2.28 -35.78
N LYS A 712 -3.02 2.17 -34.51
CA LYS A 712 -2.56 1.14 -33.57
C LYS A 712 -3.77 0.35 -33.06
N VAL A 713 -3.66 -0.96 -32.96
CA VAL A 713 -4.75 -1.84 -32.50
C VAL A 713 -4.26 -2.76 -31.40
N SER A 714 -4.86 -2.66 -30.22
CA SER A 714 -4.69 -3.64 -29.14
C SER A 714 -5.85 -4.63 -29.17
N TYR A 715 -5.55 -5.93 -29.04
CA TYR A 715 -6.52 -7.00 -28.94
C TYR A 715 -6.23 -7.82 -27.68
N VAL A 716 -7.16 -7.81 -26.72
CA VAL A 716 -7.00 -8.46 -25.42
C VAL A 716 -8.15 -9.43 -25.21
N VAL A 717 -7.84 -10.70 -24.95
CA VAL A 717 -8.82 -11.66 -24.42
C VAL A 717 -8.94 -11.39 -22.93
N SER A 718 -10.03 -10.75 -22.51
CA SER A 718 -10.24 -10.33 -21.11
C SER A 718 -10.74 -11.45 -20.22
N ASN A 719 -11.42 -12.44 -20.79
CA ASN A 719 -11.90 -13.63 -20.09
C ASN A 719 -12.04 -14.81 -21.06
N GLN A 720 -11.83 -16.04 -20.62
CA GLN A 720 -11.98 -17.25 -21.45
C GLN A 720 -12.54 -18.42 -20.64
N TRP A 721 -13.47 -19.16 -21.23
CA TRP A 721 -14.09 -20.37 -20.66
C TRP A 721 -14.16 -21.50 -21.70
N PRO A 722 -14.55 -22.74 -21.32
CA PRO A 722 -14.69 -23.83 -22.28
C PRO A 722 -15.67 -23.47 -23.40
N GLY A 723 -15.15 -23.34 -24.63
CA GLY A 723 -15.93 -23.03 -25.82
C GLY A 723 -16.25 -21.55 -26.06
N GLY A 724 -15.85 -20.63 -25.17
CA GLY A 724 -16.10 -19.20 -25.36
C GLY A 724 -15.07 -18.28 -24.71
N PHE A 725 -15.15 -16.99 -25.06
CA PHE A 725 -14.23 -15.95 -24.60
C PHE A 725 -14.83 -14.55 -24.79
N SER A 726 -14.31 -13.58 -24.04
CA SER A 726 -14.56 -12.16 -24.24
C SER A 726 -13.27 -11.48 -24.72
N ALA A 727 -13.38 -10.64 -25.75
CA ALA A 727 -12.26 -9.87 -26.28
C ALA A 727 -12.59 -8.38 -26.34
N ASN A 728 -11.65 -7.59 -25.87
CA ASN A 728 -11.66 -6.13 -25.96
C ASN A 728 -10.65 -5.71 -27.02
N ILE A 729 -11.07 -4.80 -27.91
CA ILE A 729 -10.23 -4.24 -28.95
C ILE A 729 -10.13 -2.74 -28.69
N THR A 730 -8.92 -2.18 -28.72
CA THR A 730 -8.71 -0.73 -28.70
C THR A 730 -8.09 -0.30 -30.01
N ILE A 731 -8.75 0.60 -30.72
CA ILE A 731 -8.26 1.19 -31.97
C ILE A 731 -7.82 2.62 -31.66
N THR A 732 -6.55 2.95 -31.90
CA THR A 732 -6.00 4.30 -31.80
C THR A 732 -5.76 4.87 -33.20
N ASN A 733 -6.27 6.07 -33.46
CA ASN A 733 -5.94 6.82 -34.67
C ASN A 733 -4.59 7.51 -34.49
N THR A 734 -3.52 6.95 -35.06
CA THR A 734 -2.18 7.55 -35.03
C THR A 734 -1.91 8.44 -36.24
N GLY A 735 -2.88 8.57 -37.16
CA GLY A 735 -2.82 9.49 -38.29
C GLY A 735 -2.99 10.94 -37.85
N SER A 736 -2.54 11.88 -38.68
CA SER A 736 -2.64 13.34 -38.42
C SER A 736 -4.03 13.94 -38.70
N ALA A 737 -4.95 13.17 -39.28
CA ALA A 737 -6.32 13.59 -39.57
C ALA A 737 -7.33 12.81 -38.71
N ALA A 738 -8.43 13.46 -38.33
CA ALA A 738 -9.55 12.79 -37.67
C ALA A 738 -10.23 11.80 -38.64
N LEU A 739 -10.63 10.65 -38.12
CA LEU A 739 -11.51 9.71 -38.82
C LEU A 739 -12.95 10.18 -38.67
N SER A 740 -13.73 10.18 -39.75
CA SER A 740 -15.19 10.41 -39.71
C SER A 740 -15.99 9.11 -39.59
N ASN A 741 -15.37 8.00 -39.97
CA ASN A 741 -15.84 6.62 -39.80
C ASN A 741 -14.65 5.67 -39.70
N TRP A 742 -14.89 4.46 -39.19
CA TRP A 742 -13.86 3.44 -39.12
C TRP A 742 -14.41 2.05 -39.40
N SER A 743 -13.58 1.24 -40.07
CA SER A 743 -13.81 -0.16 -40.39
C SER A 743 -12.53 -0.93 -40.08
N LEU A 744 -12.54 -1.68 -38.97
CA LEU A 744 -11.46 -2.58 -38.59
C LEU A 744 -11.69 -3.96 -39.22
N VAL A 745 -10.66 -4.53 -39.82
CA VAL A 745 -10.68 -5.89 -40.36
C VAL A 745 -9.52 -6.69 -39.78
N PHE A 746 -9.80 -7.91 -39.31
CA PHE A 746 -8.79 -8.90 -38.93
C PHE A 746 -9.27 -10.30 -39.27
N THR A 747 -8.36 -11.28 -39.19
CA THR A 747 -8.70 -12.69 -39.42
C THR A 747 -8.34 -13.50 -38.19
N PHE A 748 -9.28 -14.32 -37.70
CA PHE A 748 -9.00 -15.29 -36.66
C PHE A 748 -7.98 -16.33 -37.15
N PRO A 749 -6.91 -16.61 -36.39
CA PRO A 749 -5.89 -17.56 -36.83
C PRO A 749 -6.38 -19.02 -36.84
N ALA A 750 -7.38 -19.38 -36.03
CA ALA A 750 -7.98 -20.71 -36.02
C ALA A 750 -9.39 -20.72 -36.63
N SER A 751 -9.68 -21.72 -37.47
CA SER A 751 -10.99 -21.88 -38.13
C SER A 751 -12.15 -22.18 -37.17
N GLY A 752 -11.84 -22.54 -35.92
CA GLY A 752 -12.82 -22.80 -34.87
C GLY A 752 -13.33 -21.55 -34.15
N GLN A 753 -12.82 -20.35 -34.45
CA GLN A 753 -13.17 -19.09 -33.78
C GLN A 753 -14.32 -18.35 -34.49
N SER A 754 -15.29 -17.86 -33.72
CA SER A 754 -16.40 -17.03 -34.23
C SER A 754 -16.78 -15.93 -33.25
N VAL A 755 -17.16 -14.76 -33.75
CA VAL A 755 -17.86 -13.73 -32.97
C VAL A 755 -19.30 -14.21 -32.73
N THR A 756 -19.80 -14.06 -31.50
CA THR A 756 -21.18 -14.43 -31.12
C THR A 756 -22.03 -13.21 -30.76
N GLN A 757 -21.46 -12.22 -30.06
CA GLN A 757 -22.13 -10.98 -29.69
C GLN A 757 -21.12 -9.85 -29.57
N GLY A 758 -21.26 -8.79 -30.37
CA GLY A 758 -20.40 -7.61 -30.32
C GLY A 758 -21.10 -6.39 -29.74
N TRP A 759 -20.32 -5.44 -29.20
CA TRP A 759 -20.76 -4.14 -28.74
C TRP A 759 -19.79 -3.04 -29.17
N ASN A 760 -20.24 -1.78 -29.11
CA ASN A 760 -19.47 -0.61 -29.55
C ASN A 760 -18.97 -0.68 -31.01
N GLY A 761 -19.64 -1.49 -31.85
CA GLY A 761 -19.38 -1.64 -33.27
C GLY A 761 -20.42 -2.56 -33.92
N VAL A 762 -20.47 -2.55 -35.25
CA VAL A 762 -21.30 -3.45 -36.05
C VAL A 762 -20.40 -4.54 -36.62
N PHE A 763 -20.58 -5.76 -36.13
CA PHE A 763 -19.72 -6.91 -36.43
C PHE A 763 -20.32 -7.76 -37.55
N THR A 764 -19.48 -8.14 -38.51
CA THR A 764 -19.78 -9.14 -39.53
C THR A 764 -18.61 -10.10 -39.65
N GLN A 765 -18.88 -11.37 -39.90
CA GLN A 765 -17.85 -12.39 -40.07
C GLN A 765 -18.16 -13.24 -41.30
N SER A 766 -17.15 -13.46 -42.16
CA SER A 766 -17.20 -14.35 -43.31
C SER A 766 -16.00 -15.28 -43.27
N GLY A 767 -16.24 -16.58 -43.04
CA GLY A 767 -15.15 -17.50 -42.71
C GLY A 767 -14.46 -17.07 -41.41
N SER A 768 -13.13 -16.96 -41.42
CA SER A 768 -12.34 -16.46 -40.29
C SER A 768 -12.15 -14.94 -40.28
N THR A 769 -12.57 -14.22 -41.32
CA THR A 769 -12.38 -12.77 -41.43
C THR A 769 -13.51 -12.02 -40.72
N VAL A 770 -13.16 -11.19 -39.75
CA VAL A 770 -14.06 -10.31 -38.99
C VAL A 770 -13.91 -8.88 -39.48
N THR A 771 -15.03 -8.24 -39.77
CA THR A 771 -15.12 -6.80 -40.07
C THR A 771 -15.99 -6.12 -39.02
N ILE A 772 -15.44 -5.09 -38.38
CA ILE A 772 -16.11 -4.26 -37.38
C ILE A 772 -16.20 -2.84 -37.93
N LYS A 773 -17.43 -2.34 -38.10
CA LYS A 773 -17.67 -0.93 -38.46
C LYS A 773 -18.09 -0.13 -37.23
N ASN A 774 -17.87 1.18 -37.25
CA ASN A 774 -18.37 2.06 -36.21
C ASN A 774 -19.89 1.94 -36.03
N ALA A 775 -20.34 2.04 -34.79
CA ALA A 775 -21.73 2.31 -34.46
C ALA A 775 -22.09 3.76 -34.85
N SER A 776 -23.38 4.10 -34.83
CA SER A 776 -23.87 5.43 -35.23
C SER A 776 -23.28 6.58 -34.43
N TYR A 777 -22.83 6.32 -33.19
CA TYR A 777 -22.36 7.33 -32.25
C TYR A 777 -20.83 7.44 -32.12
N ASN A 778 -20.06 6.48 -32.64
CA ASN A 778 -18.60 6.41 -32.41
C ASN A 778 -17.75 6.41 -33.69
N GLY A 779 -18.28 6.97 -34.79
CA GLY A 779 -17.56 7.07 -36.07
C GLY A 779 -16.42 8.10 -36.07
N SER A 780 -16.59 9.19 -35.32
CA SER A 780 -15.59 10.27 -35.24
C SER A 780 -14.47 9.90 -34.26
N VAL A 781 -13.22 9.82 -34.73
CA VAL A 781 -12.04 9.55 -33.89
C VAL A 781 -10.96 10.58 -34.23
N PRO A 782 -10.67 11.57 -33.36
CA PRO A 782 -9.65 12.58 -33.63
C PRO A 782 -8.26 11.96 -33.76
N SER A 783 -7.29 12.69 -34.31
CA SER A 783 -5.88 12.29 -34.26
C SER A 783 -5.45 12.09 -32.80
N GLY A 784 -4.81 10.96 -32.50
CA GLY A 784 -4.48 10.52 -31.14
C GLY A 784 -5.64 9.92 -30.34
N GLY A 785 -6.88 9.99 -30.84
CA GLY A 785 -8.06 9.46 -30.19
C GLY A 785 -8.19 7.94 -30.29
N THR A 786 -9.03 7.36 -29.43
CA THR A 786 -9.28 5.92 -29.36
C THR A 786 -10.76 5.56 -29.44
N VAL A 787 -11.04 4.35 -29.91
CA VAL A 787 -12.37 3.71 -29.85
C VAL A 787 -12.20 2.24 -29.50
N SER A 788 -13.08 1.73 -28.63
CA SER A 788 -12.92 0.40 -28.03
C SER A 788 -14.11 -0.53 -28.27
N PRO A 789 -14.23 -1.15 -29.47
CA PRO A 789 -15.20 -2.22 -29.68
C PRO A 789 -14.81 -3.49 -28.91
N GLY A 790 -15.81 -4.28 -28.49
CA GLY A 790 -15.58 -5.57 -27.82
C GLY A 790 -16.59 -6.61 -28.26
N PHE A 791 -16.30 -7.88 -27.99
CA PHE A 791 -17.21 -8.97 -28.32
C PHE A 791 -17.03 -10.21 -27.44
N ASN A 792 -18.09 -10.99 -27.30
CA ASN A 792 -18.05 -12.39 -26.89
C ASN A 792 -17.91 -13.26 -28.14
N GLY A 793 -16.99 -14.23 -28.09
CA GLY A 793 -16.75 -15.19 -29.16
C GLY A 793 -16.82 -16.64 -28.68
N SER A 794 -16.92 -17.56 -29.64
CA SER A 794 -16.81 -19.00 -29.44
C SER A 794 -15.53 -19.54 -30.06
N TRP A 795 -14.96 -20.60 -29.51
CA TRP A 795 -13.80 -21.27 -30.09
C TRP A 795 -13.91 -22.80 -29.97
N THR A 796 -13.31 -23.52 -30.92
CA THR A 796 -13.08 -24.98 -30.83
C THR A 796 -11.62 -25.29 -31.12
N GLY A 797 -11.03 -26.21 -30.35
CA GLY A 797 -9.62 -26.58 -30.44
C GLY A 797 -8.68 -25.58 -29.74
N SER A 798 -8.51 -24.38 -30.31
CA SER A 798 -7.60 -23.35 -29.77
C SER A 798 -8.12 -21.94 -30.04
N ASN A 799 -7.75 -20.96 -29.20
CA ASN A 799 -8.16 -19.56 -29.31
C ASN A 799 -6.95 -18.59 -29.43
N PRO A 800 -6.13 -18.66 -30.49
CA PRO A 800 -5.03 -17.72 -30.69
C PRO A 800 -5.54 -16.31 -31.04
N SER A 801 -4.87 -15.27 -30.53
CA SER A 801 -5.18 -13.88 -30.87
C SER A 801 -4.76 -13.53 -32.31
N PRO A 802 -5.53 -12.71 -33.05
CA PRO A 802 -5.11 -12.16 -34.32
C PRO A 802 -3.89 -11.24 -34.17
N THR A 803 -2.97 -11.27 -35.16
CA THR A 803 -1.72 -10.49 -35.14
C THR A 803 -1.64 -9.46 -36.28
N SER A 804 -2.70 -9.31 -37.06
CA SER A 804 -2.73 -8.39 -38.20
C SER A 804 -4.10 -7.75 -38.33
N PHE A 805 -4.11 -6.43 -38.38
CA PHE A 805 -5.30 -5.61 -38.42
C PHE A 805 -5.16 -4.55 -39.51
N THR A 806 -6.26 -4.24 -40.18
CA THR A 806 -6.35 -3.06 -41.06
C THR A 806 -7.49 -2.16 -40.63
N LEU A 807 -7.26 -0.85 -40.57
CA LEU A 807 -8.27 0.17 -40.33
C LEU A 807 -8.50 0.96 -41.62
N ASN A 808 -9.73 0.97 -42.14
CA ASN A 808 -10.10 1.61 -43.40
C ASN A 808 -9.18 1.20 -44.58
N GLY A 809 -8.67 -0.04 -44.56
CA GLY A 809 -7.78 -0.60 -45.58
C GLY A 809 -6.28 -0.37 -45.33
N SER A 810 -5.90 0.44 -44.33
CA SER A 810 -4.49 0.66 -43.95
C SER A 810 -4.07 -0.30 -42.84
N ALA A 811 -2.88 -0.89 -42.94
CA ALA A 811 -2.34 -1.75 -41.89
C ALA A 811 -2.13 -0.97 -40.58
N CYS A 812 -2.48 -1.59 -39.45
CA CYS A 812 -2.22 -1.04 -38.12
C CYS A 812 -1.00 -1.69 -37.48
N SER A 813 -0.31 -0.92 -36.64
CA SER A 813 0.59 -1.50 -35.64
C SER A 813 -0.23 -2.23 -34.56
N THR A 814 0.34 -3.28 -33.98
CA THR A 814 -0.30 -4.09 -32.91
C THR A 814 0.47 -3.98 -31.62
#